data_AF-A0A6P1D6M0-F1
#
_entry.id   AF-A0A6P1D6M0-F1
#
_cell.length_a   1.000
_cell.length_b   1.000
_cell.length_c   1.000
_cell.angle_alpha   90.00
_cell.angle_beta   90.00
_cell.angle_gamma   90.00
#
_symmetry.space_group_name_H-M   'P 1'
#
loop_
_entity.id
_entity.type
_entity.pdbx_description
1 polymer ?
#
loop_
_entity_poly.entity_id
_entity_poly.type
_entity_poly.pdbx_seq_one_letter_code
_entity_poly.pdbx_strand_id
1 'polypeptide(L)'
;MFPGIGAAERLDVPDRNPVMELRVGTPGAGIRIHQIRVVIGRWYESMELHSPMQGSFASVRLSGEGERTRVTVTFFSPARMHPHLAGLSNGAITEWTESGLRRISDIIRGARTSVVVNGENSPVRRQVGVLRQVVTTGVVATARPDVAVKQLRSLNKWGFNLAGGYAAGAAHSPDRIAVADDRGSRTFAEMHERTNALAGAMGSLGLTSGDAIGLLSNNHAGMVETMVAAGKLGVDVALLNSGLSGRRIEEIVQRHRLSALFVDGELEQLVRYLHSEVPRYNTDGRPPVPGRTTIDDLIAMGQTTFRRPSQPGRLIVLTSGTSGRPKGARRPHPKGFGTIAALLSRIPLRMDEAMLIPAPLFHTWGLAGLQLSTALRSTVVLPERFDAEDCLRRIEQHRVVTLIVVPTMVNRIMDLPVHVRSRYDTSSLRHVVSCGAPLAGATVLRFMDLYGDILYNVYGSTEVSWASVATPGDLRTSPTTAGRPPLGTKVAVLGEHRKPVPIGAAGRIFVGNHMLFDGYVNAAPPDEADGMLDTGDLGYFDVTGRLFIAGRDDEMIISGGENVFPRPVEEALSHLPQISEVAVVGVPDDEFGQRLAAFVVKREGAGLDPDMIRTYVRHRLSRFSVPRDVTFLSALPRGETGKILKRLLTDAGGPGRPPAIGGLALPGPM
;
A
#
# COMPACT_ATOMS: atom_id res chain seq x y z
N MET A 1 -26.12 7.69 -12.95
CA MET A 1 -25.02 8.13 -12.05
C MET A 1 -23.91 8.66 -12.94
N PHE A 2 -23.60 9.97 -13.04
CA PHE A 2 -22.49 10.42 -13.92
C PHE A 2 -21.19 9.72 -13.53
N PRO A 3 -20.72 8.73 -14.30
CA PRO A 3 -19.39 8.21 -14.12
C PRO A 3 -18.46 9.29 -14.65
N GLY A 4 -17.48 9.72 -13.85
CA GLY A 4 -16.42 10.59 -14.36
C GLY A 4 -16.35 12.02 -13.84
N ILE A 5 -17.25 12.48 -12.97
CA ILE A 5 -16.87 13.60 -12.10
C ILE A 5 -15.97 13.00 -11.02
N GLY A 6 -14.68 13.15 -11.21
CA GLY A 6 -13.67 12.42 -10.45
C GLY A 6 -13.32 13.05 -9.14
N ALA A 7 -13.21 14.37 -9.12
CA ALA A 7 -12.92 15.15 -7.92
C ALA A 7 -13.43 16.57 -8.12
N ALA A 8 -13.85 17.20 -7.02
CA ALA A 8 -14.10 18.64 -6.94
C ALA A 8 -13.23 19.17 -5.80
N GLU A 9 -12.14 19.84 -6.13
CA GLU A 9 -11.18 20.38 -5.15
C GLU A 9 -11.39 21.88 -5.02
N ARG A 10 -11.44 22.42 -3.81
CA ARG A 10 -11.55 23.86 -3.63
C ARG A 10 -10.20 24.52 -3.89
N LEU A 11 -10.19 25.49 -4.80
CA LEU A 11 -9.11 26.45 -5.02
C LEU A 11 -9.48 27.73 -4.27
N ASP A 12 -8.65 28.17 -3.34
CA ASP A 12 -8.85 29.47 -2.71
C ASP A 12 -8.07 30.51 -3.51
N VAL A 13 -8.81 31.24 -4.34
CA VAL A 13 -8.32 32.43 -5.04
C VAL A 13 -8.47 33.63 -4.09
N PRO A 14 -7.72 34.73 -4.26
CA PRO A 14 -7.85 35.94 -3.43
C PRO A 14 -9.24 36.62 -3.47
N ASP A 15 -10.11 36.16 -4.37
CA ASP A 15 -11.46 36.68 -4.59
C ASP A 15 -12.45 36.13 -3.54
N ARG A 16 -13.53 36.86 -3.23
CA ARG A 16 -14.50 36.45 -2.18
C ARG A 16 -15.27 35.16 -2.49
N ASN A 17 -15.28 34.74 -3.75
CA ASN A 17 -16.05 33.61 -4.23
C ASN A 17 -15.18 32.35 -4.35
N PRO A 18 -15.58 31.21 -3.73
CA PRO A 18 -14.80 29.99 -3.81
C PRO A 18 -14.70 29.50 -5.25
N VAL A 19 -13.51 29.06 -5.67
CA VAL A 19 -13.32 28.36 -6.94
C VAL A 19 -13.13 26.88 -6.66
N MET A 20 -13.64 26.03 -7.55
CA MET A 20 -13.56 24.59 -7.46
C MET A 20 -12.89 24.07 -8.73
N GLU A 21 -11.81 23.30 -8.61
CA GLU A 21 -11.29 22.51 -9.70
C GLU A 21 -12.10 21.22 -9.83
N LEU A 22 -12.90 21.13 -10.89
CA LEU A 22 -13.74 20.00 -11.20
C LEU A 22 -13.08 19.16 -12.30
N ARG A 23 -12.78 17.89 -11.97
CA ARG A 23 -12.33 16.91 -12.98
C ARG A 23 -13.53 16.16 -13.51
N VAL A 24 -13.81 16.31 -14.80
CA VAL A 24 -14.96 15.72 -15.49
C VAL A 24 -14.46 14.88 -16.66
N GLY A 25 -14.80 13.61 -16.69
CA GLY A 25 -14.54 12.72 -17.80
C GLY A 25 -14.40 11.25 -17.41
N THR A 26 -14.38 10.37 -18.40
CA THR A 26 -14.33 8.92 -18.21
C THR A 26 -13.04 8.36 -18.80
N PRO A 27 -12.61 7.16 -18.40
CA PRO A 27 -11.46 6.51 -19.04
C PRO A 27 -11.56 6.44 -20.57
N GLY A 28 -12.78 6.27 -21.12
CA GLY A 28 -13.00 6.15 -22.57
C GLY A 28 -13.12 7.48 -23.33
N ALA A 29 -13.35 8.60 -22.65
CA ALA A 29 -13.55 9.91 -23.28
C ALA A 29 -12.51 10.96 -22.85
N GLY A 30 -11.51 10.54 -22.08
CA GLY A 30 -10.54 11.42 -21.43
C GLY A 30 -11.12 12.16 -20.22
N ILE A 31 -10.25 12.88 -19.50
CA ILE A 31 -10.61 13.74 -18.36
C ILE A 31 -10.29 15.17 -18.72
N ARG A 32 -11.24 16.08 -18.47
CA ARG A 32 -11.05 17.53 -18.55
C ARG A 32 -11.12 18.15 -17.16
N ILE A 33 -10.28 19.15 -16.95
CA ILE A 33 -10.20 19.90 -15.69
C ILE A 33 -10.82 21.27 -15.93
N HIS A 34 -11.78 21.65 -15.10
CA HIS A 34 -12.48 22.94 -15.19
C HIS A 34 -12.39 23.68 -13.86
N GLN A 35 -12.09 24.98 -13.92
CA GLN A 35 -12.20 25.83 -12.76
C GLN A 35 -13.61 26.43 -12.71
N ILE A 36 -14.35 26.11 -11.66
CA ILE A 36 -15.72 26.52 -11.42
C ILE A 36 -15.75 27.53 -10.29
N ARG A 37 -16.07 28.78 -10.59
CA ARG A 37 -16.34 29.80 -9.59
C ARG A 37 -17.75 29.63 -9.03
N VAL A 38 -17.85 29.51 -7.71
CA VAL A 38 -19.10 29.48 -6.98
C VAL A 38 -19.45 30.90 -6.58
N VAL A 39 -20.48 31.47 -7.19
CA VAL A 39 -20.99 32.80 -6.87
C VAL A 39 -22.17 32.62 -5.93
N ILE A 40 -22.05 33.08 -4.70
CA ILE A 40 -23.15 33.02 -3.73
C ILE A 40 -23.97 34.30 -3.91
N GLY A 41 -25.26 34.14 -4.19
CA GLY A 41 -26.21 35.26 -4.26
C GLY A 41 -26.60 35.71 -2.85
N ARG A 42 -27.90 35.88 -2.59
CA ARG A 42 -28.37 36.08 -1.23
C ARG A 42 -28.13 34.79 -0.42
N TRP A 43 -27.40 34.94 0.68
CA TRP A 43 -27.07 33.85 1.61
C TRP A 43 -28.36 33.14 2.06
N TYR A 44 -28.39 31.80 1.93
CA TYR A 44 -29.56 30.91 2.07
C TYR A 44 -30.60 30.90 0.94
N GLU A 45 -30.44 31.66 -0.14
CA GLU A 45 -31.41 31.67 -1.25
C GLU A 45 -30.85 31.14 -2.57
N SER A 46 -29.60 31.46 -2.93
CA SER A 46 -29.06 31.07 -4.24
C SER A 46 -27.55 30.96 -4.31
N MET A 47 -27.08 30.08 -5.21
CA MET A 47 -25.70 30.02 -5.66
C MET A 47 -25.63 29.69 -7.16
N GLU A 48 -24.58 30.15 -7.83
CA GLU A 48 -24.32 29.87 -9.24
C GLU A 48 -22.93 29.26 -9.44
N LEU A 49 -22.83 28.33 -10.37
CA LEU A 49 -21.60 27.64 -10.75
C LEU A 49 -21.14 28.14 -12.13
N HIS A 50 -20.10 28.96 -12.12
CA HIS A 50 -19.55 29.65 -13.28
C HIS A 50 -18.27 28.99 -13.78
N SER A 51 -18.24 28.54 -15.04
CA SER A 51 -17.01 28.14 -15.72
C SER A 51 -16.52 29.30 -16.59
N PRO A 52 -15.43 30.02 -16.24
CA PRO A 52 -15.00 31.20 -16.99
C PRO A 52 -14.77 30.93 -18.49
N MET A 53 -14.33 29.72 -18.83
CA MET A 53 -14.04 29.33 -20.22
C MET A 53 -15.24 28.82 -21.00
N GLN A 54 -16.31 28.35 -20.33
CA GLN A 54 -17.47 27.72 -20.99
C GLN A 54 -18.78 28.49 -20.80
N GLY A 55 -18.77 29.50 -19.94
CA GLY A 55 -19.94 30.20 -19.41
C GLY A 55 -20.45 29.56 -18.11
N SER A 56 -21.43 30.21 -17.47
CA SER A 56 -22.18 29.61 -16.36
C SER A 56 -22.82 28.29 -16.79
N PHE A 57 -22.74 27.25 -15.96
CA PHE A 57 -23.29 25.94 -16.30
C PHE A 57 -24.39 25.45 -15.37
N ALA A 58 -24.53 26.04 -14.16
CA ALA A 58 -25.62 25.73 -13.24
C ALA A 58 -25.97 26.89 -12.29
N SER A 59 -27.25 26.97 -11.89
CA SER A 59 -27.78 27.82 -10.81
C SER A 59 -28.61 26.97 -9.86
N VAL A 60 -28.45 27.18 -8.55
CA VAL A 60 -29.20 26.51 -7.48
C VAL A 60 -29.95 27.56 -6.69
N ARG A 61 -31.26 27.40 -6.54
CA ARG A 61 -32.13 28.27 -5.73
C ARG A 61 -32.83 27.46 -4.65
N LEU A 62 -32.91 28.03 -3.46
CA LEU A 62 -33.57 27.47 -2.30
C LEU A 62 -34.78 28.34 -1.96
N SER A 63 -35.94 27.73 -1.76
CA SER A 63 -37.14 28.41 -1.28
C SER A 63 -37.84 27.56 -0.22
N GLY A 64 -38.27 28.21 0.87
CA GLY A 64 -39.05 27.53 1.91
C GLY A 64 -40.46 27.18 1.44
N GLU A 65 -40.93 25.99 1.81
CA GLU A 65 -42.26 25.47 1.52
C GLU A 65 -42.77 24.71 2.76
N GLY A 66 -43.23 25.47 3.77
CA GLY A 66 -43.57 24.93 5.09
C GLY A 66 -42.35 24.33 5.79
N GLU A 67 -42.49 23.09 6.27
CA GLU A 67 -41.41 22.27 6.87
C GLU A 67 -40.44 21.67 5.83
N ARG A 68 -40.52 22.08 4.56
CA ARG A 68 -39.69 21.57 3.46
C ARG A 68 -38.91 22.69 2.80
N THR A 69 -37.74 22.35 2.28
CA THR A 69 -36.95 23.23 1.40
C THR A 69 -37.10 22.73 -0.03
N ARG A 70 -37.66 23.56 -0.91
CA ARG A 70 -37.65 23.31 -2.35
C ARG A 70 -36.32 23.75 -2.92
N VAL A 71 -35.62 22.83 -3.59
CA VAL A 71 -34.35 23.09 -4.27
C VAL A 71 -34.58 23.09 -5.78
N THR A 72 -34.36 24.22 -6.43
CA THR A 72 -34.45 24.36 -7.89
C THR A 72 -33.06 24.42 -8.48
N VAL A 73 -32.71 23.47 -9.34
CA VAL A 73 -31.42 23.45 -10.05
C VAL A 73 -31.65 23.68 -11.54
N THR A 74 -31.05 24.73 -12.09
CA THR A 74 -31.12 25.07 -13.52
C THR A 74 -29.76 24.87 -14.15
N PHE A 75 -29.65 24.06 -15.21
CA PHE A 75 -28.41 23.88 -15.96
C PHE A 75 -28.40 24.71 -17.24
N PHE A 76 -27.23 25.25 -17.59
CA PHE A 76 -27.01 26.02 -18.81
C PHE A 76 -25.96 25.32 -19.68
N SER A 77 -26.37 24.77 -20.82
CA SER A 77 -25.48 24.08 -21.76
C SER A 77 -24.47 23.10 -21.12
N PRO A 78 -24.89 22.18 -20.22
CA PRO A 78 -23.98 21.29 -19.49
C PRO A 78 -23.13 20.39 -20.40
N ALA A 79 -23.58 20.15 -21.64
CA ALA A 79 -22.83 19.46 -22.69
C ALA A 79 -21.45 20.09 -23.00
N ARG A 80 -21.25 21.40 -22.75
CA ARG A 80 -19.97 22.10 -23.00
C ARG A 80 -18.86 21.70 -22.02
N MET A 81 -19.23 21.15 -20.87
CA MET A 81 -18.29 20.73 -19.83
C MET A 81 -17.46 19.51 -20.30
N HIS A 82 -18.04 18.58 -21.05
CA HIS A 82 -17.32 17.39 -21.49
C HIS A 82 -18.02 16.69 -22.66
N PRO A 83 -17.29 16.12 -23.65
CA PRO A 83 -17.90 15.35 -24.75
C PRO A 83 -18.81 14.21 -24.26
N HIS A 84 -18.45 13.56 -23.15
CA HIS A 84 -19.29 12.53 -22.53
C HIS A 84 -20.65 13.07 -22.09
N LEU A 85 -20.72 14.32 -21.60
CA LEU A 85 -21.97 14.95 -21.19
C LEU A 85 -22.83 15.37 -22.38
N ALA A 86 -22.21 15.68 -23.52
CA ALA A 86 -22.93 15.99 -24.76
C ALA A 86 -23.73 14.80 -25.30
N GLY A 87 -23.30 13.57 -25.00
CA GLY A 87 -24.01 12.35 -25.38
C GLY A 87 -25.14 11.93 -24.43
N LEU A 88 -25.41 12.68 -23.35
CA LEU A 88 -26.38 12.29 -22.33
C LEU A 88 -27.71 13.04 -22.50
N SER A 89 -28.81 12.34 -22.20
CA SER A 89 -30.16 12.92 -22.25
C SER A 89 -30.40 13.87 -21.07
N ASN A 90 -31.36 14.80 -21.22
CA ASN A 90 -31.80 15.66 -20.13
C ASN A 90 -32.26 14.85 -18.91
N GLY A 91 -32.91 13.69 -19.12
CA GLY A 91 -33.31 12.79 -18.04
C GLY A 91 -32.11 12.25 -17.25
N ALA A 92 -31.01 11.90 -17.92
CA ALA A 92 -29.79 11.44 -17.25
C ALA A 92 -29.13 12.54 -16.39
N ILE A 93 -29.21 13.80 -16.85
CA ILE A 93 -28.73 14.96 -16.08
C ILE A 93 -29.60 15.16 -14.82
N THR A 94 -30.93 15.14 -14.97
CA THR A 94 -31.86 15.27 -13.84
C THR A 94 -31.66 14.16 -12.81
N GLU A 95 -31.58 12.90 -13.24
CA GLU A 95 -31.38 11.76 -12.35
C GLU A 95 -30.08 11.89 -11.54
N TRP A 96 -29.01 12.40 -12.16
CA TRP A 96 -27.77 12.68 -11.46
C TRP A 96 -27.92 13.78 -10.41
N THR A 97 -28.58 14.89 -10.75
CA THR A 97 -28.80 16.00 -9.82
C THR A 97 -29.62 15.54 -8.62
N GLU A 98 -30.70 14.81 -8.85
CA GLU A 98 -31.51 14.22 -7.77
C GLU A 98 -30.71 13.22 -6.92
N SER A 99 -29.84 12.42 -7.55
CA SER A 99 -28.94 11.52 -6.83
C SER A 99 -27.93 12.29 -5.96
N GLY A 100 -27.43 13.44 -6.42
CA GLY A 100 -26.61 14.36 -5.63
C GLY A 100 -27.36 14.97 -4.44
N LEU A 101 -28.55 15.50 -4.67
CA LEU A 101 -29.40 16.09 -3.62
C LEU A 101 -29.83 15.07 -2.56
N ARG A 102 -30.18 13.83 -2.97
CA ARG A 102 -30.45 12.73 -2.03
C ARG A 102 -29.26 12.45 -1.13
N ARG A 103 -28.03 12.44 -1.66
CA ARG A 103 -26.82 12.24 -0.85
C ARG A 103 -26.58 13.35 0.16
N ILE A 104 -26.83 14.61 -0.21
CA ILE A 104 -26.79 15.72 0.74
C ILE A 104 -27.81 15.49 1.86
N SER A 105 -29.02 15.04 1.50
CA SER A 105 -30.05 14.69 2.48
C SER A 105 -29.63 13.52 3.39
N ASP A 106 -28.97 12.49 2.84
CA ASP A 106 -28.44 11.35 3.58
C ASP A 106 -27.35 11.79 4.58
N ILE A 107 -26.48 12.72 4.19
CA ILE A 107 -25.48 13.33 5.08
C ILE A 107 -26.17 14.03 6.26
N ILE A 108 -27.14 14.90 5.97
CA ILE A 108 -27.88 15.65 7.00
C ILE A 108 -28.62 14.71 7.95
N ARG A 109 -29.17 13.60 7.45
CA ARG A 109 -29.94 12.62 8.24
C ARG A 109 -29.07 11.58 8.96
N GLY A 110 -27.76 11.53 8.71
CA GLY A 110 -26.89 10.49 9.26
C GLY A 110 -27.23 9.08 8.73
N ALA A 111 -27.61 8.96 7.46
CA ALA A 111 -27.92 7.67 6.83
C ALA A 111 -26.72 6.70 6.89
N ARG A 112 -27.00 5.40 7.06
CA ARG A 112 -25.97 4.36 7.24
C ARG A 112 -25.57 3.73 5.91
N THR A 113 -24.90 4.50 5.05
CA THR A 113 -24.64 4.11 3.65
C THR A 113 -23.19 3.73 3.35
N SER A 114 -22.23 4.02 4.23
CA SER A 114 -20.80 3.77 3.99
C SER A 114 -20.35 2.34 4.30
N VAL A 115 -21.01 1.36 3.68
CA VAL A 115 -20.59 -0.04 3.67
C VAL A 115 -20.48 -0.50 2.22
N VAL A 116 -19.27 -0.77 1.75
CA VAL A 116 -18.99 -1.23 0.39
C VAL A 116 -18.55 -2.69 0.44
N VAL A 117 -19.27 -3.54 -0.26
CA VAL A 117 -19.02 -4.98 -0.35
C VAL A 117 -18.83 -5.34 -1.81
N ASN A 118 -17.68 -5.92 -2.16
CA ASN A 118 -17.48 -6.46 -3.49
C ASN A 118 -17.72 -7.98 -3.48
N GLY A 119 -18.92 -8.41 -3.88
CA GLY A 119 -19.20 -9.81 -4.23
C GLY A 119 -19.72 -10.75 -3.15
N GLU A 120 -20.34 -10.28 -2.06
CA GLU A 120 -20.93 -11.19 -1.03
C GLU A 120 -22.45 -11.37 -1.07
N ASN A 121 -23.21 -10.60 -1.87
CA ASN A 121 -24.68 -10.77 -1.89
C ASN A 121 -25.15 -12.02 -2.65
N SER A 122 -24.25 -12.83 -3.21
CA SER A 122 -24.57 -14.13 -3.81
C SER A 122 -23.31 -15.01 -3.93
N PRO A 123 -23.27 -16.19 -3.27
CA PRO A 123 -22.19 -17.17 -3.42
C PRO A 123 -21.93 -17.56 -4.89
N VAL A 124 -22.98 -17.57 -5.71
CA VAL A 124 -22.92 -17.85 -7.15
C VAL A 124 -22.14 -16.77 -7.90
N ARG A 125 -22.42 -15.48 -7.64
CA ARG A 125 -21.68 -14.37 -8.26
C ARG A 125 -20.19 -14.38 -7.85
N ARG A 126 -19.89 -14.77 -6.62
CA ARG A 126 -18.51 -14.94 -6.14
C ARG A 126 -17.79 -16.06 -6.89
N GLN A 127 -18.41 -17.23 -7.01
CA GLN A 127 -17.83 -18.37 -7.74
C GLN A 127 -17.63 -18.04 -9.23
N VAL A 128 -18.59 -17.38 -9.88
CA VAL A 128 -18.46 -16.92 -11.27
C VAL A 128 -17.34 -15.88 -11.40
N GLY A 129 -17.21 -14.94 -10.46
CA GLY A 129 -16.12 -13.96 -10.44
C GLY A 129 -14.75 -14.62 -10.29
N VAL A 130 -14.62 -15.58 -9.39
CA VAL A 130 -13.39 -16.38 -9.21
C VAL A 130 -13.07 -17.17 -10.48
N LEU A 131 -14.04 -17.86 -11.07
CA LEU A 131 -13.85 -18.64 -12.30
C LEU A 131 -13.43 -17.76 -13.47
N ARG A 132 -14.08 -16.60 -13.64
CA ARG A 132 -13.69 -15.61 -14.66
C ARG A 132 -12.25 -15.17 -14.48
N GLN A 133 -11.83 -14.87 -13.25
CA GLN A 133 -10.46 -14.46 -12.98
C GLN A 133 -9.47 -15.58 -13.31
N VAL A 134 -9.74 -16.81 -12.88
CA VAL A 134 -8.93 -18.01 -13.16
C VAL A 134 -8.76 -18.22 -14.68
N VAL A 135 -9.81 -17.99 -15.47
CA VAL A 135 -9.74 -18.07 -16.95
C VAL A 135 -8.90 -16.92 -17.52
N THR A 136 -9.17 -15.67 -17.12
CA THR A 136 -8.47 -14.49 -17.66
C THR A 136 -6.99 -14.43 -17.30
N THR A 137 -6.58 -15.09 -16.21
CA THR A 137 -5.19 -15.12 -15.75
C THR A 137 -4.37 -16.23 -16.42
N GLY A 138 -5.02 -17.09 -17.22
CA GLY A 138 -4.36 -18.13 -18.01
C GLY A 138 -4.21 -19.48 -17.30
N VAL A 139 -4.84 -19.69 -16.13
CA VAL A 139 -4.74 -20.95 -15.38
C VAL A 139 -5.29 -22.16 -16.18
N VAL A 140 -6.25 -21.93 -17.08
CA VAL A 140 -6.92 -22.97 -17.88
C VAL A 140 -6.21 -23.25 -19.20
N ALA A 141 -5.33 -22.36 -19.66
CA ALA A 141 -4.61 -22.56 -20.90
C ALA A 141 -3.29 -23.32 -20.63
N THR A 142 -3.18 -24.53 -21.17
CA THR A 142 -1.93 -25.27 -21.51
C THR A 142 -1.38 -26.35 -20.57
N ALA A 143 -1.92 -26.61 -19.37
CA ALA A 143 -1.43 -27.74 -18.59
C ALA A 143 -1.97 -29.08 -19.13
N ARG A 144 -1.09 -30.06 -19.43
CA ARG A 144 -1.53 -31.45 -19.61
C ARG A 144 -2.28 -31.91 -18.34
N PRO A 145 -3.35 -32.71 -18.44
CA PRO A 145 -4.15 -33.12 -17.28
C PRO A 145 -3.33 -33.78 -16.15
N ASP A 146 -2.29 -34.53 -16.49
CA ASP A 146 -1.39 -35.18 -15.52
C ASP A 146 -0.57 -34.15 -14.72
N VAL A 147 -0.17 -33.05 -15.36
CA VAL A 147 0.59 -31.95 -14.75
C VAL A 147 -0.30 -31.12 -13.82
N ALA A 148 -1.54 -30.83 -14.24
CA ALA A 148 -2.53 -30.17 -13.39
C ALA A 148 -2.88 -31.00 -12.14
N VAL A 149 -3.02 -32.32 -12.27
CA VAL A 149 -3.24 -33.24 -11.13
C VAL A 149 -2.05 -33.25 -10.18
N LYS A 150 -0.80 -33.25 -10.69
CA LYS A 150 0.40 -33.15 -9.85
C LYS A 150 0.48 -31.82 -9.10
N GLN A 151 0.16 -30.71 -9.75
CA GLN A 151 0.10 -29.38 -9.14
C GLN A 151 -0.92 -29.32 -7.99
N LEU A 152 -2.14 -29.83 -8.21
CA LEU A 152 -3.19 -29.90 -7.19
C LEU A 152 -2.81 -30.84 -6.04
N ARG A 153 -2.16 -31.99 -6.32
CA ARG A 153 -1.63 -32.89 -5.28
C ARG A 153 -0.56 -32.20 -4.43
N SER A 154 0.34 -31.42 -5.03
CA SER A 154 1.35 -30.64 -4.31
C SER A 154 0.73 -29.55 -3.42
N LEU A 155 -0.29 -28.83 -3.93
CA LEU A 155 -1.04 -27.85 -3.14
C LEU A 155 -1.83 -28.51 -1.99
N ASN A 156 -2.44 -29.67 -2.21
CA ASN A 156 -3.07 -30.44 -1.14
C ASN A 156 -2.04 -30.99 -0.13
N LYS A 157 -0.80 -31.26 -0.58
CA LYS A 157 0.28 -31.75 0.29
C LYS A 157 0.88 -30.64 1.16
N TRP A 158 0.96 -29.40 0.70
CA TRP A 158 1.73 -28.37 1.41
C TRP A 158 0.92 -27.12 1.75
N GLY A 159 -0.30 -27.00 1.25
CA GLY A 159 -1.20 -25.85 1.45
C GLY A 159 -0.98 -24.74 0.41
N PHE A 160 -1.85 -23.72 0.43
CA PHE A 160 -1.73 -22.52 -0.41
C PHE A 160 -0.77 -21.49 0.23
N ASN A 161 0.45 -21.91 0.54
CA ASN A 161 1.53 -21.09 1.11
C ASN A 161 2.79 -21.20 0.25
N LEU A 162 3.92 -20.61 0.69
CA LEU A 162 5.18 -20.68 -0.05
C LEU A 162 5.63 -22.13 -0.29
N ALA A 163 5.56 -23.00 0.72
CA ALA A 163 5.95 -24.41 0.59
C ALA A 163 5.16 -25.15 -0.49
N GLY A 164 3.84 -24.97 -0.51
CA GLY A 164 3.01 -25.58 -1.54
C GLY A 164 3.11 -24.91 -2.89
N GLY A 165 3.27 -23.59 -2.94
CA GLY A 165 3.50 -22.85 -4.17
C GLY A 165 4.75 -23.31 -4.92
N TYR A 166 5.90 -23.40 -4.24
CA TYR A 166 7.13 -23.89 -4.87
C TYR A 166 7.09 -25.37 -5.22
N ALA A 167 6.49 -26.23 -4.37
CA ALA A 167 6.29 -27.64 -4.70
C ALA A 167 5.35 -27.86 -5.89
N ALA A 168 4.32 -27.02 -6.03
CA ALA A 168 3.39 -27.05 -7.15
C ALA A 168 4.06 -26.54 -8.44
N GLY A 169 4.86 -25.48 -8.34
CA GLY A 169 5.69 -24.98 -9.43
C GLY A 169 6.68 -26.01 -9.92
N ALA A 170 7.40 -26.70 -9.02
CA ALA A 170 8.36 -27.74 -9.38
C ALA A 170 7.71 -28.93 -10.09
N ALA A 171 6.50 -29.30 -9.67
CA ALA A 171 5.74 -30.36 -10.31
C ALA A 171 5.18 -29.99 -11.69
N HIS A 172 5.00 -28.70 -11.97
CA HIS A 172 4.40 -28.19 -13.21
C HIS A 172 5.44 -27.73 -14.25
N SER A 173 6.41 -26.93 -13.82
CA SER A 173 7.44 -26.31 -14.66
C SER A 173 8.79 -26.34 -13.93
N PRO A 174 9.40 -27.53 -13.78
CA PRO A 174 10.62 -27.72 -13.00
C PRO A 174 11.77 -26.82 -13.43
N ASP A 175 11.99 -26.69 -14.74
CA ASP A 175 13.13 -25.96 -15.32
C ASP A 175 12.92 -24.44 -15.40
N ARG A 176 11.74 -23.94 -15.03
CA ARG A 176 11.45 -22.51 -15.05
C ARG A 176 12.16 -21.84 -13.89
N ILE A 177 12.79 -20.69 -14.15
CA ILE A 177 13.37 -19.85 -13.10
C ILE A 177 12.28 -19.39 -12.14
N ALA A 178 12.44 -19.75 -10.87
CA ALA A 178 11.59 -19.36 -9.76
C ALA A 178 12.07 -18.05 -9.15
N VAL A 179 13.37 -17.96 -8.85
CA VAL A 179 14.01 -16.78 -8.24
C VAL A 179 15.30 -16.47 -8.99
N ALA A 180 15.55 -15.19 -9.26
CA ALA A 180 16.81 -14.65 -9.74
C ALA A 180 17.22 -13.46 -8.85
N ASP A 181 18.45 -13.48 -8.35
CA ASP A 181 19.04 -12.43 -7.52
C ASP A 181 20.50 -12.17 -7.96
N ASP A 182 21.24 -11.40 -7.17
CA ASP A 182 22.64 -11.05 -7.47
C ASP A 182 23.61 -12.23 -7.36
N ARG A 183 23.14 -13.37 -6.81
CA ARG A 183 23.91 -14.59 -6.56
C ARG A 183 23.61 -15.68 -7.59
N GLY A 184 22.65 -15.44 -8.48
CA GLY A 184 22.31 -16.29 -9.60
C GLY A 184 20.81 -16.57 -9.69
N SER A 185 20.47 -17.64 -10.38
CA SER A 185 19.08 -18.08 -10.56
C SER A 185 18.86 -19.46 -9.97
N ARG A 186 17.65 -19.69 -9.47
CA ARG A 186 17.15 -20.99 -9.05
C ARG A 186 15.87 -21.33 -9.79
N THR A 187 15.81 -22.52 -10.37
CA THR A 187 14.60 -23.07 -10.97
C THR A 187 13.61 -23.51 -9.90
N PHE A 188 12.35 -23.76 -10.28
CA PHE A 188 11.38 -24.32 -9.34
C PHE A 188 11.80 -25.69 -8.80
N ALA A 189 12.44 -26.54 -9.62
CA ALA A 189 12.98 -27.82 -9.18
C ALA A 189 14.09 -27.64 -8.14
N GLU A 190 15.09 -26.81 -8.45
CA GLU A 190 16.21 -26.52 -7.54
C GLU A 190 15.72 -25.93 -6.21
N MET A 191 14.79 -24.96 -6.26
CA MET A 191 14.17 -24.41 -5.05
C MET A 191 13.47 -25.50 -4.23
N HIS A 192 12.74 -26.42 -4.87
CA HIS A 192 12.02 -27.46 -4.15
C HIS A 192 12.97 -28.48 -3.50
N GLU A 193 14.01 -28.91 -4.20
CA GLU A 193 15.02 -29.85 -3.74
C GLU A 193 15.84 -29.27 -2.58
N ARG A 194 16.41 -28.07 -2.78
CA ARG A 194 17.20 -27.37 -1.76
C ARG A 194 16.41 -27.14 -0.49
N THR A 195 15.14 -26.74 -0.60
CA THR A 195 14.30 -26.50 0.58
C THR A 195 13.78 -27.78 1.23
N ASN A 196 13.73 -28.92 0.52
CA ASN A 196 13.49 -30.23 1.16
C ASN A 196 14.72 -30.65 1.98
N ALA A 197 15.92 -30.48 1.42
CA ALA A 197 17.18 -30.77 2.12
C ALA A 197 17.36 -29.87 3.35
N LEU A 198 17.11 -28.58 3.20
CA LEU A 198 17.16 -27.63 4.32
C LEU A 198 16.14 -27.98 5.41
N ALA A 199 14.91 -28.37 5.04
CA ALA A 199 13.89 -28.79 6.02
C ALA A 199 14.31 -30.05 6.78
N GLY A 200 14.91 -31.04 6.12
CA GLY A 200 15.44 -32.23 6.77
C GLY A 200 16.59 -31.92 7.72
N ALA A 201 17.55 -31.08 7.29
CA ALA A 201 18.65 -30.64 8.14
C ALA A 201 18.18 -29.84 9.36
N MET A 202 17.22 -28.91 9.18
CA MET A 202 16.57 -28.20 10.29
C MET A 202 15.91 -29.18 11.28
N GLY A 203 15.27 -30.24 10.79
CA GLY A 203 14.71 -31.29 11.62
C GLY A 203 15.77 -32.08 12.39
N SER A 204 16.92 -32.39 11.78
CA SER A 204 18.06 -33.05 12.44
C SER A 204 18.70 -32.17 13.52
N LEU A 205 18.59 -30.85 13.40
CA LEU A 205 18.98 -29.89 14.44
C LEU A 205 17.96 -29.79 15.59
N GLY A 206 16.87 -30.57 15.54
CA GLY A 206 15.85 -30.64 16.59
C GLY A 206 14.68 -29.67 16.41
N LEU A 207 14.65 -28.87 15.33
CA LEU A 207 13.51 -27.99 15.05
C LEU A 207 12.29 -28.81 14.63
N THR A 208 11.13 -28.50 15.21
CA THR A 208 9.88 -29.23 14.98
C THR A 208 8.67 -28.30 14.96
N SER A 209 7.51 -28.87 14.62
CA SER A 209 6.24 -28.16 14.68
C SER A 209 5.99 -27.62 16.09
N GLY A 210 5.77 -26.31 16.20
CA GLY A 210 5.60 -25.60 17.48
C GLY A 210 6.78 -24.72 17.87
N ASP A 211 7.95 -24.93 17.26
CA ASP A 211 9.08 -24.00 17.36
C ASP A 211 8.87 -22.75 16.50
N ALA A 212 9.62 -21.69 16.84
CA ALA A 212 9.74 -20.49 16.04
C ALA A 212 11.21 -20.13 15.82
N ILE A 213 11.60 -19.75 14.61
CA ILE A 213 12.93 -19.22 14.30
C ILE A 213 12.84 -17.74 13.93
N GLY A 214 13.93 -17.00 14.14
CA GLY A 214 14.08 -15.65 13.59
C GLY A 214 14.76 -15.69 12.23
N LEU A 215 14.33 -14.83 11.32
CA LEU A 215 14.95 -14.63 10.02
C LEU A 215 15.30 -13.14 9.83
N LEU A 216 16.59 -12.82 9.84
CA LEU A 216 17.14 -11.47 9.67
C LEU A 216 17.98 -11.45 8.39
N SER A 217 17.35 -11.14 7.26
CA SER A 217 17.96 -11.29 5.95
C SER A 217 17.40 -10.25 4.97
N ASN A 218 18.24 -9.84 4.02
CA ASN A 218 17.83 -9.04 2.87
C ASN A 218 17.10 -9.92 1.84
N ASN A 219 16.61 -9.30 0.78
CA ASN A 219 15.92 -10.01 -0.29
C ASN A 219 16.89 -10.83 -1.15
N HIS A 220 16.94 -12.15 -0.93
CA HIS A 220 17.64 -13.08 -1.83
C HIS A 220 17.06 -14.50 -1.71
N ALA A 221 17.53 -15.43 -2.55
CA ALA A 221 17.04 -16.81 -2.62
C ALA A 221 17.13 -17.55 -1.28
N GLY A 222 18.27 -17.45 -0.57
CA GLY A 222 18.42 -18.03 0.77
C GLY A 222 17.34 -17.62 1.79
N MET A 223 16.90 -16.36 1.80
CA MET A 223 15.76 -15.93 2.63
C MET A 223 14.48 -16.70 2.28
N VAL A 224 14.20 -16.84 0.99
CA VAL A 224 13.06 -17.60 0.47
C VAL A 224 13.18 -19.08 0.83
N GLU A 225 14.38 -19.65 0.68
CA GLU A 225 14.65 -21.06 1.00
C GLU A 225 14.40 -21.38 2.47
N THR A 226 14.87 -20.52 3.39
CA THR A 226 14.61 -20.66 4.83
C THR A 226 13.12 -20.61 5.15
N MET A 227 12.38 -19.65 4.59
CA MET A 227 10.91 -19.56 4.80
C MET A 227 10.18 -20.80 4.29
N VAL A 228 10.57 -21.32 3.12
CA VAL A 228 9.96 -22.51 2.52
C VAL A 228 10.28 -23.77 3.32
N ALA A 229 11.53 -23.94 3.75
CA ALA A 229 11.98 -25.08 4.55
C ALA A 229 11.28 -25.13 5.92
N ALA A 230 11.24 -23.99 6.62
CA ALA A 230 10.51 -23.86 7.88
C ALA A 230 9.01 -24.17 7.71
N GLY A 231 8.39 -23.65 6.64
CA GLY A 231 7.01 -23.95 6.29
C GLY A 231 6.74 -25.44 6.06
N LYS A 232 7.67 -26.16 5.40
CA LYS A 232 7.60 -27.62 5.21
C LYS A 232 7.72 -28.39 6.53
N LEU A 233 8.54 -27.91 7.46
CA LEU A 233 8.80 -28.56 8.74
C LEU A 233 7.73 -28.25 9.81
N GLY A 234 6.94 -27.18 9.61
CA GLY A 234 5.92 -26.73 10.58
C GLY A 234 6.45 -25.70 11.58
N VAL A 235 7.62 -25.12 11.31
CA VAL A 235 8.30 -24.16 12.17
C VAL A 235 7.84 -22.74 11.81
N ASP A 236 7.44 -21.96 12.81
CA ASP A 236 7.07 -20.57 12.62
C ASP A 236 8.30 -19.71 12.32
N VAL A 237 8.16 -18.69 11.47
CA VAL A 237 9.26 -17.78 11.12
C VAL A 237 8.90 -16.35 11.52
N ALA A 238 9.63 -15.79 12.48
CA ALA A 238 9.60 -14.38 12.81
C ALA A 238 10.50 -13.61 11.85
N LEU A 239 9.89 -12.81 10.98
CA LEU A 239 10.59 -11.96 10.02
C LEU A 239 11.10 -10.71 10.72
N LEU A 240 12.40 -10.68 10.97
CA LEU A 240 13.07 -9.61 11.68
C LEU A 240 13.42 -8.48 10.71
N ASN A 241 13.34 -7.25 11.21
CA ASN A 241 13.62 -6.04 10.44
C ASN A 241 15.05 -5.58 10.74
N SER A 242 15.87 -5.42 9.71
CA SER A 242 17.27 -4.97 9.80
C SER A 242 17.44 -3.58 10.40
N GLY A 243 16.38 -2.77 10.41
CA GLY A 243 16.36 -1.41 10.92
C GLY A 243 16.13 -1.35 12.42
N LEU A 244 15.91 -2.49 13.07
CA LEU A 244 15.84 -2.60 14.51
C LEU A 244 17.25 -2.57 15.10
N SER A 245 17.40 -1.91 16.26
CA SER A 245 18.65 -1.98 17.00
C SER A 245 18.89 -3.41 17.52
N GLY A 246 20.16 -3.77 17.69
CA GLY A 246 20.50 -5.12 18.15
C GLY A 246 19.89 -5.51 19.50
N ARG A 247 19.74 -4.56 20.43
CA ARG A 247 19.01 -4.77 21.70
C ARG A 247 17.53 -5.11 21.48
N ARG A 248 16.87 -4.48 20.51
CA ARG A 248 15.47 -4.80 20.20
C ARG A 248 15.34 -6.17 19.54
N ILE A 249 16.28 -6.54 18.69
CA ILE A 249 16.34 -7.89 18.12
C ILE A 249 16.50 -8.91 19.24
N GLU A 250 17.42 -8.67 20.19
CA GLU A 250 17.59 -9.50 21.38
C GLU A 250 16.30 -9.65 22.20
N GLU A 251 15.64 -8.53 22.52
CA GLU A 251 14.35 -8.55 23.24
C GLU A 251 13.30 -9.40 22.50
N ILE A 252 13.22 -9.31 21.17
CA ILE A 252 12.29 -10.10 20.36
C ILE A 252 12.66 -11.58 20.44
N VAL A 253 13.94 -11.93 20.24
CA VAL A 253 14.41 -13.32 20.29
C VAL A 253 14.08 -13.97 21.63
N GLN A 254 14.37 -13.28 22.74
CA GLN A 254 14.10 -13.78 24.10
C GLN A 254 12.60 -13.88 24.38
N ARG A 255 11.84 -12.81 24.09
CA ARG A 255 10.41 -12.75 24.41
C ARG A 255 9.59 -13.75 23.58
N HIS A 256 9.95 -13.94 22.32
CA HIS A 256 9.30 -14.89 21.43
C HIS A 256 9.88 -16.30 21.55
N ARG A 257 10.90 -16.51 22.40
CA ARG A 257 11.59 -17.79 22.62
C ARG A 257 12.00 -18.46 21.31
N LEU A 258 12.64 -17.70 20.44
CA LEU A 258 13.03 -18.23 19.13
C LEU A 258 14.13 -19.29 19.30
N SER A 259 13.91 -20.49 18.75
CA SER A 259 14.75 -21.67 18.91
C SER A 259 16.07 -21.57 18.12
N ALA A 260 16.10 -20.74 17.07
CA ALA A 260 17.31 -20.45 16.29
C ALA A 260 17.14 -19.13 15.52
N LEU A 261 18.27 -18.61 15.02
CA LEU A 261 18.31 -17.44 14.14
C LEU A 261 19.00 -17.76 12.81
N PHE A 262 18.35 -17.39 11.72
CA PHE A 262 18.91 -17.38 10.38
C PHE A 262 19.21 -15.92 10.00
N VAL A 263 20.48 -15.60 9.71
CA VAL A 263 20.94 -14.21 9.59
C VAL A 263 21.89 -14.04 8.40
N ASP A 264 21.72 -12.96 7.64
CA ASP A 264 22.71 -12.61 6.60
C ASP A 264 24.05 -12.28 7.26
N GLY A 265 25.14 -12.63 6.60
CA GLY A 265 26.48 -12.34 7.08
C GLY A 265 26.64 -10.87 7.43
N GLU A 266 26.27 -9.97 6.51
CA GLU A 266 26.36 -8.53 6.72
C GLU A 266 25.47 -7.95 7.83
N LEU A 267 24.62 -8.76 8.47
CA LEU A 267 23.74 -8.36 9.57
C LEU A 267 24.14 -9.00 10.92
N GLU A 268 25.19 -9.82 10.99
CA GLU A 268 25.65 -10.49 12.23
C GLU A 268 25.96 -9.48 13.37
N GLN A 269 26.42 -8.27 13.04
CA GLN A 269 26.66 -7.22 14.04
C GLN A 269 25.40 -6.80 14.80
N LEU A 270 24.21 -6.96 14.21
CA LEU A 270 22.94 -6.63 14.85
C LEU A 270 22.56 -7.68 15.91
N VAL A 271 23.13 -8.87 15.86
CA VAL A 271 22.79 -9.98 16.77
C VAL A 271 23.90 -10.28 17.78
N ARG A 272 24.91 -9.40 17.86
CA ARG A 272 26.03 -9.51 18.80
C ARG A 272 25.66 -9.56 20.28
N TYR A 273 24.47 -9.07 20.63
CA TYR A 273 23.96 -9.07 22.01
C TYR A 273 23.24 -10.37 22.38
N LEU A 274 22.95 -11.25 21.41
CA LEU A 274 22.30 -12.53 21.69
C LEU A 274 23.21 -13.45 22.49
N HIS A 275 22.60 -14.19 23.42
CA HIS A 275 23.27 -15.24 24.17
C HIS A 275 23.91 -16.27 23.22
N SER A 276 25.10 -16.77 23.58
CA SER A 276 25.86 -17.71 22.74
C SER A 276 25.11 -19.02 22.49
N GLU A 277 24.20 -19.39 23.38
CA GLU A 277 23.39 -20.62 23.28
C GLU A 277 22.30 -20.56 22.21
N VAL A 278 21.92 -19.38 21.71
CA VAL A 278 20.96 -19.29 20.59
C VAL A 278 21.67 -19.71 19.30
N PRO A 279 21.29 -20.84 18.68
CA PRO A 279 21.92 -21.31 17.45
C PRO A 279 21.73 -20.28 16.34
N ARG A 280 22.80 -20.06 15.56
CA ARG A 280 22.85 -19.07 14.48
C ARG A 280 23.35 -19.73 13.21
N TYR A 281 22.69 -19.43 12.10
CA TYR A 281 23.00 -19.95 10.77
C TYR A 281 23.02 -18.81 9.76
N ASN A 282 23.98 -18.80 8.84
CA ASN A 282 24.00 -17.80 7.79
C ASN A 282 23.06 -18.18 6.63
N THR A 283 22.25 -17.24 6.20
CA THR A 283 21.36 -17.36 5.03
C THR A 283 22.09 -17.17 3.71
N ASP A 284 23.33 -16.69 3.75
CA ASP A 284 24.22 -16.50 2.61
C ASP A 284 25.43 -17.45 2.65
N GLY A 285 26.09 -17.58 1.50
CA GLY A 285 27.26 -18.46 1.34
C GLY A 285 28.59 -17.82 1.72
N ARG A 286 28.59 -16.64 2.37
CA ARG A 286 29.81 -15.89 2.73
C ARG A 286 29.73 -15.43 4.20
N PRO A 287 29.87 -16.36 5.16
CA PRO A 287 29.82 -16.01 6.57
C PRO A 287 31.00 -15.09 6.93
N PRO A 288 30.78 -13.92 7.54
CA PRO A 288 31.88 -13.05 8.01
C PRO A 288 32.57 -13.62 9.24
N VAL A 289 31.94 -14.57 9.93
CA VAL A 289 32.49 -15.29 11.07
C VAL A 289 33.01 -16.65 10.58
N PRO A 290 34.33 -16.91 10.62
CA PRO A 290 34.88 -18.20 10.23
C PRO A 290 34.24 -19.36 11.02
N GLY A 291 33.84 -20.42 10.32
CA GLY A 291 33.25 -21.61 10.92
C GLY A 291 31.75 -21.52 11.25
N ARG A 292 31.08 -20.39 10.95
CA ARG A 292 29.62 -20.31 11.06
C ARG A 292 28.96 -21.14 9.95
N THR A 293 28.04 -22.01 10.36
CA THR A 293 27.28 -22.87 9.44
C THR A 293 26.31 -22.04 8.59
N THR A 294 26.34 -22.25 7.28
CA THR A 294 25.46 -21.62 6.30
C THR A 294 24.28 -22.53 5.95
N ILE A 295 23.24 -21.99 5.30
CA ILE A 295 22.16 -22.82 4.74
C ILE A 295 22.67 -23.80 3.69
N ASP A 296 23.72 -23.47 2.94
CA ASP A 296 24.32 -24.37 1.96
C ASP A 296 25.01 -25.55 2.64
N ASP A 297 25.67 -25.34 3.79
CA ASP A 297 26.23 -26.42 4.61
C ASP A 297 25.12 -27.35 5.14
N LEU A 298 24.00 -26.77 5.61
CA LEU A 298 22.84 -27.55 6.06
C LEU A 298 22.25 -28.37 4.92
N ILE A 299 22.09 -27.78 3.73
CA ILE A 299 21.61 -28.48 2.53
C ILE A 299 22.56 -29.62 2.14
N ALA A 300 23.88 -29.39 2.21
CA ALA A 300 24.91 -30.37 1.88
C ALA A 300 24.93 -31.60 2.83
N MET A 301 24.28 -31.52 4.00
CA MET A 301 24.06 -32.70 4.86
C MET A 301 23.21 -33.78 4.18
N GLY A 302 22.49 -33.46 3.10
CA GLY A 302 21.72 -34.42 2.30
C GLY A 302 20.47 -34.99 3.00
N GLN A 303 20.07 -34.40 4.13
CA GLN A 303 18.91 -34.85 4.91
C GLN A 303 17.62 -34.43 4.23
N THR A 304 16.86 -35.38 3.67
CA THR A 304 15.62 -35.08 2.93
C THR A 304 14.36 -35.64 3.59
N THR A 305 14.53 -36.39 4.68
CA THR A 305 13.43 -37.01 5.43
C THR A 305 13.12 -36.19 6.69
N PHE A 306 11.85 -35.83 6.86
CA PHE A 306 11.35 -35.16 8.05
C PHE A 306 9.86 -35.48 8.26
N ARG A 307 9.41 -35.37 9.50
CA ARG A 307 7.99 -35.57 9.82
C ARG A 307 7.19 -34.40 9.26
N ARG A 308 6.29 -34.68 8.32
CA ARG A 308 5.37 -33.67 7.79
C ARG A 308 4.45 -33.17 8.91
N PRO A 309 4.30 -31.85 9.08
CA PRO A 309 3.46 -31.31 10.13
C PRO A 309 1.97 -31.41 9.75
N SER A 310 1.10 -31.37 10.75
CA SER A 310 -0.36 -31.30 10.54
C SER A 310 -0.80 -29.94 9.99
N GLN A 311 -0.05 -28.88 10.31
CA GLN A 311 -0.20 -27.53 9.79
C GLN A 311 1.15 -26.98 9.38
N PRO A 312 1.26 -26.25 8.25
CA PRO A 312 2.50 -25.59 7.88
C PRO A 312 2.93 -24.54 8.92
N GLY A 313 4.21 -24.19 8.92
CA GLY A 313 4.71 -23.08 9.74
C GLY A 313 4.04 -21.75 9.39
N ARG A 314 3.87 -20.86 10.38
CA ARG A 314 3.31 -19.52 10.19
C ARG A 314 4.41 -18.51 9.95
N LEU A 315 4.11 -17.49 9.15
CA LEU A 315 4.97 -16.32 9.02
C LEU A 315 4.49 -15.24 10.00
N ILE A 316 5.39 -14.75 10.84
CA ILE A 316 5.13 -13.69 11.82
C ILE A 316 5.81 -12.43 11.32
N VAL A 317 5.02 -11.43 10.93
CA VAL A 317 5.52 -10.13 10.46
C VAL A 317 5.52 -9.14 11.61
N LEU A 318 6.64 -8.45 11.83
CA LEU A 318 6.73 -7.42 12.86
C LEU A 318 6.13 -6.09 12.38
N THR A 319 5.18 -5.55 13.13
CA THR A 319 4.63 -4.20 12.94
C THR A 319 5.25 -3.25 13.95
N SER A 320 5.45 -1.98 13.59
CA SER A 320 6.11 -1.00 14.46
C SER A 320 5.37 -0.72 15.78
N GLY A 321 4.05 -0.96 15.82
CA GLY A 321 3.17 -0.71 16.96
C GLY A 321 3.03 0.79 17.29
N THR A 322 1.87 1.20 17.81
CA THR A 322 1.62 2.58 18.28
C THR A 322 2.39 2.91 19.57
N SER A 323 2.71 1.90 20.38
CA SER A 323 3.48 2.04 21.63
C SER A 323 5.01 2.04 21.43
N GLY A 324 5.48 2.03 20.18
CA GLY A 324 6.90 1.98 19.83
C GLY A 324 7.58 0.63 20.11
N ARG A 325 6.85 -0.39 20.57
CA ARG A 325 7.32 -1.78 20.70
C ARG A 325 6.78 -2.63 19.53
N PRO A 326 7.63 -3.36 18.80
CA PRO A 326 7.17 -4.18 17.68
C PRO A 326 6.14 -5.23 18.11
N LYS A 327 5.07 -5.38 17.33
CA LYS A 327 4.05 -6.42 17.51
C LYS A 327 4.21 -7.49 16.43
N GLY A 328 4.27 -8.76 16.82
CA GLY A 328 4.38 -9.88 15.87
C GLY A 328 3.00 -10.33 15.39
N ALA A 329 2.64 -9.98 14.16
CA ALA A 329 1.37 -10.35 13.53
C ALA A 329 1.48 -11.71 12.85
N ARG A 330 0.63 -12.67 13.23
CA ARG A 330 0.56 -13.99 12.59
C ARG A 330 -0.17 -13.88 11.26
N ARG A 331 0.53 -14.16 10.16
CA ARG A 331 -0.08 -14.17 8.82
C ARG A 331 -0.95 -15.41 8.65
N PRO A 332 -2.18 -15.25 8.15
CA PRO A 332 -3.07 -16.38 7.94
C PRO A 332 -2.59 -17.18 6.73
N HIS A 333 -2.87 -18.47 6.69
CA HIS A 333 -2.68 -19.25 5.48
C HIS A 333 -3.87 -19.03 4.53
N PRO A 334 -3.62 -18.73 3.25
CA PRO A 334 -4.67 -18.69 2.24
C PRO A 334 -5.48 -19.99 2.23
N LYS A 335 -6.80 -19.89 2.29
CA LYS A 335 -7.71 -21.05 2.33
C LYS A 335 -8.12 -21.56 0.93
N GLY A 336 -7.50 -21.02 -0.12
CA GLY A 336 -7.73 -21.43 -1.52
C GLY A 336 -7.61 -20.29 -2.53
N PHE A 337 -7.98 -20.60 -3.78
CA PHE A 337 -7.87 -19.70 -4.94
C PHE A 337 -8.67 -18.40 -4.83
N GLY A 338 -9.67 -18.33 -3.95
CA GLY A 338 -10.42 -17.09 -3.69
C GLY A 338 -9.53 -15.93 -3.24
N THR A 339 -8.41 -16.23 -2.59
CA THR A 339 -7.40 -15.25 -2.16
C THR A 339 -6.67 -14.60 -3.30
N ILE A 340 -6.22 -15.43 -4.22
CA ILE A 340 -5.53 -14.99 -5.42
C ILE A 340 -6.52 -14.25 -6.33
N ALA A 341 -7.73 -14.80 -6.51
CA ALA A 341 -8.79 -14.17 -7.30
C ALA A 341 -9.22 -12.79 -6.76
N ALA A 342 -9.16 -12.56 -5.44
CA ALA A 342 -9.45 -11.25 -4.86
C ALA A 342 -8.51 -10.18 -5.40
N LEU A 343 -7.20 -10.36 -5.30
CA LEU A 343 -6.23 -9.40 -5.83
C LEU A 343 -6.31 -9.29 -7.36
N LEU A 344 -6.45 -10.43 -8.06
CA LEU A 344 -6.55 -10.47 -9.52
C LEU A 344 -7.79 -9.76 -10.07
N SER A 345 -8.87 -9.68 -9.29
CA SER A 345 -10.08 -8.93 -9.66
C SER A 345 -9.86 -7.44 -9.90
N ARG A 346 -8.73 -6.89 -9.41
CA ARG A 346 -8.36 -5.48 -9.55
C ARG A 346 -7.02 -5.28 -10.24
N ILE A 347 -6.08 -6.22 -10.10
CA ILE A 347 -4.75 -6.17 -10.71
C ILE A 347 -4.63 -7.36 -11.68
N PRO A 348 -4.72 -7.15 -13.00
CA PRO A 348 -4.87 -8.24 -13.98
C PRO A 348 -3.53 -8.93 -14.30
N LEU A 349 -2.85 -9.45 -13.27
CA LEU A 349 -1.62 -10.23 -13.41
C LEU A 349 -1.90 -11.55 -14.11
N ARG A 350 -0.92 -12.10 -14.82
CA ARG A 350 -1.05 -13.39 -15.50
C ARG A 350 -0.03 -14.40 -14.99
N MET A 351 -0.32 -15.66 -15.25
CA MET A 351 0.62 -16.75 -14.99
C MET A 351 1.91 -16.53 -15.77
N ASP A 352 3.02 -17.07 -15.26
CA ASP A 352 4.26 -17.22 -16.03
C ASP A 352 4.90 -15.89 -16.47
N GLU A 353 4.64 -14.80 -15.74
CA GLU A 353 5.24 -13.49 -16.00
C GLU A 353 6.37 -13.16 -15.01
N ALA A 354 7.34 -12.35 -15.44
CA ALA A 354 8.42 -11.90 -14.58
C ALA A 354 7.96 -10.79 -13.62
N MET A 355 8.30 -10.93 -12.34
CA MET A 355 7.96 -10.01 -11.27
C MET A 355 9.23 -9.53 -10.54
N LEU A 356 9.45 -8.22 -10.48
CA LEU A 356 10.55 -7.61 -9.72
C LEU A 356 10.03 -7.15 -8.36
N ILE A 357 10.64 -7.63 -7.27
CA ILE A 357 10.23 -7.34 -5.89
C ILE A 357 11.39 -6.70 -5.11
N PRO A 358 11.62 -5.39 -5.29
CA PRO A 358 12.55 -4.64 -4.45
C PRO A 358 11.98 -4.34 -3.06
N ALA A 359 10.65 -4.42 -2.88
CA ALA A 359 10.03 -4.25 -1.58
C ALA A 359 10.53 -5.33 -0.59
N PRO A 360 10.91 -4.98 0.66
CA PRO A 360 11.45 -5.96 1.60
C PRO A 360 10.49 -7.11 1.90
N LEU A 361 10.99 -8.34 1.82
CA LEU A 361 10.22 -9.57 2.07
C LEU A 361 9.92 -9.78 3.56
N PHE A 362 10.68 -9.14 4.47
CA PHE A 362 10.35 -9.17 5.90
C PHE A 362 9.10 -8.34 6.24
N HIS A 363 8.62 -7.52 5.28
CA HIS A 363 7.43 -6.70 5.41
C HIS A 363 6.27 -7.28 4.59
N THR A 364 5.03 -7.10 5.06
CA THR A 364 3.82 -7.72 4.49
C THR A 364 3.67 -7.50 2.99
N TRP A 365 4.05 -6.32 2.48
CA TRP A 365 3.87 -6.00 1.06
C TRP A 365 4.79 -6.81 0.12
N GLY A 366 6.10 -6.82 0.39
CA GLY A 366 7.06 -7.64 -0.38
C GLY A 366 6.72 -9.13 -0.24
N LEU A 367 6.39 -9.56 0.99
CA LEU A 367 5.96 -10.93 1.25
C LEU A 367 4.70 -11.33 0.47
N ALA A 368 3.69 -10.46 0.40
CA ALA A 368 2.47 -10.72 -0.37
C ALA A 368 2.76 -10.83 -1.87
N GLY A 369 3.67 -10.00 -2.40
CA GLY A 369 4.18 -10.12 -3.77
C GLY A 369 4.81 -11.50 -4.03
N LEU A 370 5.67 -11.97 -3.13
CA LEU A 370 6.29 -13.30 -3.20
C LEU A 370 5.25 -14.43 -3.07
N GLN A 371 4.28 -14.32 -2.17
CA GLN A 371 3.22 -15.31 -2.04
C GLN A 371 2.38 -15.41 -3.32
N LEU A 372 2.03 -14.25 -3.91
CA LEU A 372 1.29 -14.17 -5.16
C LEU A 372 2.10 -14.72 -6.34
N SER A 373 3.42 -14.47 -6.36
CA SER A 373 4.31 -14.96 -7.42
C SER A 373 4.31 -16.49 -7.50
N THR A 374 4.25 -17.19 -6.36
CA THR A 374 4.17 -18.66 -6.35
C THR A 374 2.86 -19.18 -6.96
N ALA A 375 1.74 -18.51 -6.69
CA ALA A 375 0.44 -18.85 -7.27
C ALA A 375 0.40 -18.60 -8.78
N LEU A 376 1.11 -17.58 -9.24
CA LEU A 376 1.24 -17.21 -10.65
C LEU A 376 2.36 -17.96 -11.37
N ARG A 377 3.19 -18.74 -10.66
CA ARG A 377 4.41 -19.36 -11.18
C ARG A 377 5.31 -18.33 -11.88
N SER A 378 5.35 -17.12 -11.32
CA SER A 378 6.17 -16.03 -11.81
C SER A 378 7.65 -16.32 -11.64
N THR A 379 8.46 -15.77 -12.53
CA THR A 379 9.90 -15.65 -12.30
C THR A 379 10.13 -14.41 -11.44
N VAL A 380 10.64 -14.58 -10.22
CA VAL A 380 10.85 -13.47 -9.28
C VAL A 380 12.27 -12.95 -9.40
N VAL A 381 12.43 -11.66 -9.66
CA VAL A 381 13.71 -10.96 -9.57
C VAL A 381 13.78 -10.26 -8.21
N LEU A 382 14.79 -10.60 -7.40
CA LEU A 382 14.98 -10.12 -6.04
C LEU A 382 16.32 -9.37 -5.92
N PRO A 383 16.33 -8.03 -5.99
CA PRO A 383 17.50 -7.27 -5.62
C PRO A 383 17.63 -7.25 -4.09
N GLU A 384 18.84 -7.39 -3.56
CA GLU A 384 19.08 -7.36 -2.10
C GLU A 384 18.65 -6.01 -1.50
N ARG A 385 18.89 -4.91 -2.24
CA ARG A 385 18.51 -3.55 -1.87
C ARG A 385 17.96 -2.80 -3.07
N PHE A 386 17.13 -1.80 -2.80
CA PHE A 386 16.58 -0.96 -3.86
C PHE A 386 17.56 0.15 -4.27
N ASP A 387 17.96 0.10 -5.53
CA ASP A 387 18.51 1.23 -6.28
C ASP A 387 17.60 1.55 -7.49
N ALA A 388 17.46 2.85 -7.80
CA ALA A 388 16.49 3.31 -8.79
C ALA A 388 16.96 3.04 -10.23
N GLU A 389 18.24 3.26 -10.54
CA GLU A 389 18.79 3.01 -11.88
C GLU A 389 18.91 1.49 -12.11
N ASP A 390 19.37 0.77 -11.09
CA ASP A 390 19.44 -0.70 -11.10
C ASP A 390 18.06 -1.34 -11.29
N CYS A 391 17.00 -0.76 -10.72
CA CYS A 391 15.64 -1.21 -10.94
C CYS A 391 15.26 -1.14 -12.43
N LEU A 392 15.56 -0.03 -13.11
CA LEU A 392 15.30 0.13 -14.55
C LEU A 392 16.13 -0.84 -15.38
N ARG A 393 17.40 -1.03 -15.03
CA ARG A 393 18.29 -2.02 -15.64
C ARG A 393 17.72 -3.45 -15.54
N ARG A 394 17.23 -3.84 -14.35
CA ARG A 394 16.63 -5.18 -14.14
C ARG A 394 15.31 -5.35 -14.86
N ILE A 395 14.51 -4.28 -14.99
CA ILE A 395 13.27 -4.30 -15.77
C ILE A 395 13.57 -4.72 -17.21
N GLU A 396 14.55 -4.08 -17.85
CA GLU A 396 14.98 -4.39 -19.21
C GLU A 396 15.56 -5.80 -19.30
N GLN A 397 16.55 -6.13 -18.46
CA GLN A 397 17.28 -7.39 -18.51
C GLN A 397 16.39 -8.62 -18.33
N HIS A 398 15.44 -8.57 -17.40
CA HIS A 398 14.54 -9.68 -17.11
C HIS A 398 13.18 -9.55 -17.80
N ARG A 399 12.99 -8.53 -18.65
CA ARG A 399 11.71 -8.19 -19.30
C ARG A 399 10.56 -8.19 -18.30
N VAL A 400 10.77 -7.52 -17.17
CA VAL A 400 9.84 -7.50 -16.03
C VAL A 400 8.49 -6.98 -16.49
N VAL A 401 7.42 -7.67 -16.07
CA VAL A 401 6.04 -7.27 -16.36
C VAL A 401 5.41 -6.58 -15.15
N THR A 402 5.72 -7.08 -13.95
CA THR A 402 5.13 -6.58 -12.70
C THR A 402 6.22 -6.08 -11.75
N LEU A 403 6.07 -4.86 -11.27
CA LEU A 403 6.96 -4.23 -10.30
C LEU A 403 6.24 -4.02 -8.96
N ILE A 404 6.78 -4.58 -7.88
CA ILE A 404 6.24 -4.48 -6.51
C ILE A 404 7.06 -3.48 -5.71
N VAL A 405 6.51 -2.28 -5.48
CA VAL A 405 7.23 -1.13 -4.93
C VAL A 405 6.47 -0.46 -3.78
N VAL A 406 7.17 0.44 -3.08
CA VAL A 406 6.57 1.39 -2.13
C VAL A 406 6.67 2.82 -2.68
N PRO A 407 5.90 3.80 -2.18
CA PRO A 407 5.89 5.16 -2.72
C PRO A 407 7.27 5.83 -2.85
N THR A 408 8.14 5.63 -1.87
CA THR A 408 9.51 6.19 -1.90
C THR A 408 10.33 5.65 -3.07
N MET A 409 10.14 4.39 -3.45
CA MET A 409 10.81 3.81 -4.62
C MET A 409 10.30 4.42 -5.92
N VAL A 410 8.98 4.66 -6.01
CA VAL A 410 8.38 5.37 -7.16
C VAL A 410 8.95 6.78 -7.28
N ASN A 411 9.01 7.54 -6.19
CA ASN A 411 9.61 8.88 -6.19
C ASN A 411 11.07 8.85 -6.65
N ARG A 412 11.89 7.95 -6.10
CA ARG A 412 13.31 7.81 -6.48
C ARG A 412 13.48 7.50 -7.98
N ILE A 413 12.63 6.66 -8.57
CA ILE A 413 12.62 6.42 -10.03
C ILE A 413 12.22 7.71 -10.78
N MET A 414 11.17 8.40 -10.31
CA MET A 414 10.67 9.64 -10.93
C MET A 414 11.59 10.85 -10.76
N ASP A 415 12.57 10.77 -9.87
CA ASP A 415 13.58 11.81 -9.63
C ASP A 415 14.91 11.53 -10.35
N LEU A 416 15.10 10.34 -10.93
CA LEU A 416 16.24 10.08 -11.82
C LEU A 416 16.26 11.08 -13.00
N PRO A 417 17.44 11.55 -13.43
CA PRO A 417 17.56 12.40 -14.61
C PRO A 417 16.93 11.74 -15.84
N VAL A 418 16.32 12.53 -16.72
CA VAL A 418 15.67 12.02 -17.94
C VAL A 418 16.62 11.16 -18.77
N HIS A 419 17.86 11.62 -18.96
CA HIS A 419 18.88 10.91 -19.73
C HIS A 419 19.31 9.57 -19.10
N VAL A 420 19.11 9.36 -17.80
CA VAL A 420 19.35 8.06 -17.14
C VAL A 420 18.17 7.14 -17.41
N ARG A 421 16.94 7.64 -17.20
CA ARG A 421 15.72 6.84 -17.43
C ARG A 421 15.59 6.37 -18.87
N SER A 422 15.93 7.22 -19.83
CA SER A 422 15.84 6.91 -21.25
C SER A 422 16.87 5.89 -21.76
N ARG A 423 17.81 5.42 -20.91
CA ARG A 423 18.78 4.37 -21.28
C ARG A 423 18.20 2.97 -21.30
N TYR A 424 17.11 2.73 -20.56
CA TYR A 424 16.58 1.40 -20.33
C TYR A 424 15.21 1.24 -20.98
N ASP A 425 15.02 0.14 -21.71
CA ASP A 425 13.71 -0.22 -22.24
C ASP A 425 12.81 -0.80 -21.15
N THR A 426 11.85 -0.01 -20.69
CA THR A 426 10.82 -0.44 -19.72
C THR A 426 9.49 -0.85 -20.36
N SER A 427 9.44 -1.06 -21.68
CA SER A 427 8.20 -1.34 -22.42
C SER A 427 7.52 -2.68 -22.05
N SER A 428 8.25 -3.59 -21.39
CA SER A 428 7.68 -4.84 -20.89
C SER A 428 6.76 -4.65 -19.67
N LEU A 429 6.90 -3.54 -18.94
CA LEU A 429 6.10 -3.28 -17.74
C LEU A 429 4.63 -3.06 -18.09
N ARG A 430 3.76 -3.76 -17.37
CA ARG A 430 2.29 -3.61 -17.45
C ARG A 430 1.65 -3.28 -16.12
N HIS A 431 2.31 -3.60 -15.01
CA HIS A 431 1.80 -3.40 -13.67
C HIS A 431 2.89 -2.86 -12.75
N VAL A 432 2.73 -1.64 -12.26
CA VAL A 432 3.51 -1.10 -11.14
C VAL A 432 2.58 -0.99 -9.96
N VAL A 433 2.83 -1.76 -8.91
CA VAL A 433 1.92 -1.89 -7.77
C VAL A 433 2.60 -1.30 -6.53
N SER A 434 2.06 -0.18 -6.06
CA SER A 434 2.54 0.57 -4.90
C SER A 434 1.68 0.32 -3.68
N CYS A 435 2.29 0.13 -2.51
CA CYS A 435 1.60 -0.06 -1.23
C CYS A 435 2.46 0.43 -0.05
N GLY A 436 1.86 0.52 1.14
CA GLY A 436 2.57 0.71 2.42
C GLY A 436 2.67 2.15 2.91
N ALA A 437 2.42 3.14 2.04
CA ALA A 437 2.28 4.54 2.42
C ALA A 437 1.41 5.28 1.37
N PRO A 438 0.91 6.48 1.69
CA PRO A 438 0.30 7.36 0.70
C PRO A 438 1.27 7.68 -0.45
N LEU A 439 0.78 7.64 -1.68
CA LEU A 439 1.46 8.15 -2.86
C LEU A 439 0.79 9.46 -3.26
N ALA A 440 1.58 10.54 -3.39
CA ALA A 440 1.06 11.87 -3.70
C ALA A 440 0.38 11.89 -5.07
N GLY A 441 -0.75 12.60 -5.19
CA GLY A 441 -1.51 12.68 -6.43
C GLY A 441 -0.70 13.24 -7.60
N ALA A 442 0.16 14.22 -7.33
CA ALA A 442 1.08 14.79 -8.31
C ALA A 442 2.08 13.74 -8.86
N THR A 443 2.64 12.88 -7.99
CA THR A 443 3.53 11.78 -8.42
C THR A 443 2.76 10.75 -9.23
N VAL A 444 1.54 10.40 -8.83
CA VAL A 444 0.66 9.46 -9.56
C VAL A 444 0.46 9.94 -11.00
N LEU A 445 0.05 11.19 -11.19
CA LEU A 445 -0.19 11.74 -12.53
C LEU A 445 1.10 11.77 -13.37
N ARG A 446 2.20 12.31 -12.81
CA ARG A 446 3.50 12.34 -13.49
C ARG A 446 3.99 10.96 -13.91
N PHE A 447 3.82 9.96 -13.04
CA PHE A 447 4.21 8.59 -13.33
C PHE A 447 3.39 8.05 -14.51
N MET A 448 2.08 8.23 -14.49
CA MET A 448 1.19 7.70 -15.52
C MET A 448 1.34 8.43 -16.86
N ASP A 449 1.73 9.71 -16.85
CA ASP A 449 2.06 10.45 -18.07
C ASP A 449 3.36 9.93 -18.71
N LEU A 450 4.32 9.48 -17.90
CA LEU A 450 5.63 9.01 -18.37
C LEU A 450 5.64 7.53 -18.76
N TYR A 451 5.02 6.67 -17.95
CA TYR A 451 5.06 5.20 -18.08
C TYR A 451 3.72 4.60 -18.54
N GLY A 452 2.69 5.43 -18.74
CA GLY A 452 1.36 4.99 -19.13
C GLY A 452 0.49 4.52 -17.95
N ASP A 453 -0.70 4.02 -18.29
CA ASP A 453 -1.74 3.66 -17.34
C ASP A 453 -1.50 2.27 -16.71
N ILE A 454 -0.36 2.13 -16.03
CA ILE A 454 0.11 0.86 -15.44
C ILE A 454 0.28 0.91 -13.92
N LEU A 455 -0.03 2.05 -13.28
CA LEU A 455 0.10 2.24 -11.83
C LEU A 455 -1.14 1.76 -11.08
N TYR A 456 -0.92 0.97 -10.03
CA TYR A 456 -1.94 0.50 -9.09
C TYR A 456 -1.52 0.92 -7.68
N ASN A 457 -2.47 1.46 -6.91
CA ASN A 457 -2.22 1.86 -5.52
C ASN A 457 -3.02 0.96 -4.59
N VAL A 458 -2.36 0.23 -3.71
CA VAL A 458 -2.97 -0.71 -2.76
C VAL A 458 -2.98 -0.08 -1.38
N TYR A 459 -4.15 -0.12 -0.74
CA TYR A 459 -4.32 0.24 0.65
C TYR A 459 -4.62 -1.01 1.48
N GLY A 460 -3.93 -1.14 2.60
CA GLY A 460 -4.04 -2.25 3.53
C GLY A 460 -3.07 -2.10 4.69
N SER A 461 -3.11 -3.05 5.61
CA SER A 461 -2.19 -3.16 6.74
C SER A 461 -1.76 -4.61 6.92
N THR A 462 -0.86 -4.87 7.86
CA THR A 462 -0.46 -6.24 8.19
C THR A 462 -1.62 -7.07 8.75
N GLU A 463 -2.55 -6.43 9.46
CA GLU A 463 -3.72 -7.02 10.12
C GLU A 463 -4.83 -7.40 9.13
N VAL A 464 -5.05 -6.57 8.11
CA VAL A 464 -6.15 -6.76 7.15
C VAL A 464 -5.69 -7.25 5.78
N SER A 465 -4.38 -7.34 5.55
CA SER A 465 -3.74 -7.62 4.25
C SER A 465 -4.00 -6.55 3.19
N TRP A 466 -5.24 -6.42 2.73
CA TRP A 466 -5.69 -5.39 1.81
C TRP A 466 -7.10 -4.93 2.16
N ALA A 467 -7.42 -3.69 1.81
CA ALA A 467 -8.73 -3.09 1.99
C ALA A 467 -9.28 -2.63 0.64
N SER A 468 -8.45 -1.93 -0.14
CA SER A 468 -8.84 -1.40 -1.45
C SER A 468 -7.65 -1.34 -2.39
N VAL A 469 -7.95 -1.35 -3.69
CA VAL A 469 -6.96 -1.18 -4.76
C VAL A 469 -7.48 -0.10 -5.70
N ALA A 470 -6.69 0.93 -5.99
CA ALA A 470 -6.94 1.90 -7.05
C ALA A 470 -6.33 1.38 -8.35
N THR A 471 -7.15 1.31 -9.39
CA THR A 471 -6.68 1.00 -10.75
C THR A 471 -6.17 2.26 -11.44
N PRO A 472 -5.42 2.13 -12.55
CA PRO A 472 -5.05 3.27 -13.38
C PRO A 472 -6.23 4.19 -13.70
N GLY A 473 -7.38 3.63 -14.08
CA GLY A 473 -8.59 4.43 -14.35
C GLY A 473 -9.10 5.19 -13.12
N ASP A 474 -9.00 4.61 -11.92
CA ASP A 474 -9.37 5.32 -10.68
C ASP A 474 -8.40 6.44 -10.37
N LEU A 475 -7.10 6.21 -10.57
CA LEU A 475 -6.03 7.16 -10.30
C LEU A 475 -6.04 8.33 -11.30
N ARG A 476 -6.33 8.08 -12.58
CA ARG A 476 -6.61 9.17 -13.55
C ARG A 476 -7.77 10.04 -13.08
N THR A 477 -8.82 9.40 -12.59
CA THR A 477 -10.06 10.08 -12.17
C THR A 477 -9.91 10.80 -10.82
N SER A 478 -9.18 10.20 -9.88
CA SER A 478 -8.87 10.74 -8.54
C SER A 478 -7.49 10.23 -8.07
N PRO A 479 -6.42 10.99 -8.30
CA PRO A 479 -5.05 10.54 -8.04
C PRO A 479 -4.77 10.14 -6.58
N THR A 480 -5.55 10.68 -5.64
CA THR A 480 -5.36 10.48 -4.19
C THR A 480 -6.18 9.32 -3.62
N THR A 481 -6.97 8.63 -4.45
CA THR A 481 -7.84 7.56 -3.98
C THR A 481 -7.05 6.30 -3.57
N ALA A 482 -7.54 5.63 -2.53
CA ALA A 482 -7.15 4.26 -2.19
C ALA A 482 -7.90 3.21 -3.04
N GLY A 483 -8.80 3.66 -3.92
CA GLY A 483 -9.50 2.82 -4.88
C GLY A 483 -10.71 2.11 -4.29
N ARG A 484 -11.01 0.90 -4.78
CA ARG A 484 -12.21 0.14 -4.39
C ARG A 484 -11.86 -1.22 -3.79
N PRO A 485 -12.73 -1.79 -2.95
CA PRO A 485 -12.52 -3.11 -2.38
C PRO A 485 -12.36 -4.21 -3.45
N PRO A 486 -11.35 -5.10 -3.35
CA PRO A 486 -11.25 -6.27 -4.21
C PRO A 486 -12.37 -7.29 -3.96
N LEU A 487 -12.54 -8.25 -4.84
CA LEU A 487 -13.55 -9.30 -4.70
C LEU A 487 -13.45 -10.02 -3.34
N GLY A 488 -14.58 -10.22 -2.67
CA GLY A 488 -14.65 -10.83 -1.34
C GLY A 488 -14.12 -9.95 -0.21
N THR A 489 -14.07 -8.63 -0.42
CA THR A 489 -13.66 -7.64 0.58
C THR A 489 -14.84 -6.73 0.92
N LYS A 490 -15.09 -6.58 2.22
CA LYS A 490 -16.05 -5.65 2.81
C LYS A 490 -15.27 -4.54 3.50
N VAL A 491 -15.61 -3.29 3.20
CA VAL A 491 -15.03 -2.12 3.84
C VAL A 491 -16.16 -1.22 4.31
N ALA A 492 -16.11 -0.79 5.56
CA ALA A 492 -17.06 0.14 6.13
C ALA A 492 -16.35 1.35 6.72
N VAL A 493 -17.02 2.51 6.65
CA VAL A 493 -16.62 3.71 7.38
C VAL A 493 -17.61 3.90 8.50
N LEU A 494 -17.16 3.73 9.74
CA LEU A 494 -17.98 3.74 10.94
C LEU A 494 -17.72 5.00 11.77
N GLY A 495 -18.78 5.62 12.27
CA GLY A 495 -18.74 6.76 13.17
C GLY A 495 -18.96 6.33 14.62
N GLU A 496 -19.66 7.17 15.36
CA GLU A 496 -20.02 6.90 16.75
C GLU A 496 -20.82 5.59 16.90
N HIS A 497 -20.60 4.89 18.02
CA HIS A 497 -21.23 3.60 18.33
C HIS A 497 -21.06 2.52 17.25
N ARG A 498 -19.99 2.59 16.44
CA ARG A 498 -19.68 1.64 15.35
C ARG A 498 -20.81 1.55 14.30
N LYS A 499 -21.53 2.65 14.08
CA LYS A 499 -22.57 2.72 13.02
C LYS A 499 -21.99 3.30 11.73
N PRO A 500 -22.34 2.77 10.55
CA PRO A 500 -21.88 3.35 9.29
C PRO A 500 -22.31 4.83 9.16
N VAL A 501 -21.39 5.67 8.70
CA VAL A 501 -21.69 7.07 8.36
C VAL A 501 -22.28 7.18 6.95
N PRO A 502 -22.83 8.35 6.56
CA PRO A 502 -23.20 8.62 5.18
C PRO A 502 -22.00 8.58 4.22
N ILE A 503 -22.22 8.28 2.94
CA ILE A 503 -21.18 8.40 1.90
C ILE A 503 -20.73 9.87 1.84
N GLY A 504 -19.42 10.11 1.76
CA GLY A 504 -18.80 11.43 1.81
C GLY A 504 -18.49 11.92 3.23
N ALA A 505 -19.07 11.34 4.28
CA ALA A 505 -18.71 11.65 5.66
C ALA A 505 -17.50 10.83 6.12
N ALA A 506 -16.62 11.45 6.91
CA ALA A 506 -15.46 10.79 7.47
C ALA A 506 -15.82 9.93 8.70
N GLY A 507 -15.09 8.84 8.89
CA GLY A 507 -15.16 7.96 10.04
C GLY A 507 -14.01 6.95 10.05
N ARG A 508 -14.02 6.01 10.99
CA ARG A 508 -13.00 4.95 11.11
C ARG A 508 -13.21 3.88 10.06
N ILE A 509 -12.13 3.44 9.43
CA ILE A 509 -12.17 2.42 8.39
C ILE A 509 -12.07 1.03 9.02
N PHE A 510 -13.09 0.22 8.77
CA PHE A 510 -13.16 -1.18 9.16
C PHE A 510 -13.11 -2.08 7.92
N VAL A 511 -12.35 -3.17 7.99
CA VAL A 511 -12.11 -4.07 6.85
C VAL A 511 -12.35 -5.53 7.23
N GLY A 512 -13.15 -6.23 6.43
CA GLY A 512 -13.37 -7.66 6.50
C GLY A 512 -13.00 -8.34 5.18
N ASN A 513 -12.19 -9.40 5.25
CA ASN A 513 -11.86 -10.26 4.12
C ASN A 513 -11.38 -11.63 4.64
N HIS A 514 -10.94 -12.52 3.75
CA HIS A 514 -10.53 -13.88 4.10
C HIS A 514 -9.03 -14.01 4.46
N MET A 515 -8.30 -12.89 4.52
CA MET A 515 -6.88 -12.78 4.88
C MET A 515 -6.66 -11.81 6.06
N LEU A 516 -7.64 -11.67 6.94
CA LEU A 516 -7.41 -11.07 8.26
C LEU A 516 -6.38 -11.93 9.02
N PHE A 517 -5.47 -11.28 9.72
CA PHE A 517 -4.43 -11.94 10.50
C PHE A 517 -4.97 -12.87 11.61
N ASP A 518 -4.16 -13.82 12.07
CA ASP A 518 -4.52 -14.75 13.16
C ASP A 518 -4.21 -14.17 14.56
N GLY A 519 -4.25 -12.85 14.67
CA GLY A 519 -3.91 -12.10 15.88
C GLY A 519 -2.41 -11.83 16.07
N TYR A 520 -2.12 -11.10 17.14
CA TYR A 520 -0.76 -10.78 17.55
C TYR A 520 -0.20 -11.82 18.52
N VAL A 521 1.10 -12.13 18.43
CA VAL A 521 1.80 -13.02 19.37
C VAL A 521 1.95 -12.37 20.75
N ASN A 522 2.08 -11.04 20.79
CA ASN A 522 2.54 -10.30 21.97
C ASN A 522 1.71 -9.03 22.28
N ALA A 523 0.51 -8.91 21.71
CA ALA A 523 -0.41 -7.79 21.93
C ALA A 523 -1.88 -8.21 21.72
N ALA A 524 -2.82 -7.38 22.18
CA ALA A 524 -4.23 -7.56 21.82
C ALA A 524 -4.47 -7.21 20.34
N PRO A 525 -5.42 -7.89 19.65
CA PRO A 525 -5.82 -7.51 18.30
C PRO A 525 -6.52 -6.14 18.29
N PRO A 526 -6.63 -5.48 17.11
CA PRO A 526 -7.49 -4.32 16.94
C PRO A 526 -8.95 -4.62 17.28
N ASP A 527 -9.72 -3.54 17.47
CA ASP A 527 -11.17 -3.63 17.63
C ASP A 527 -11.83 -4.27 16.42
N GLU A 528 -12.93 -5.00 16.65
CA GLU A 528 -13.72 -5.66 15.61
C GLU A 528 -15.17 -5.18 15.62
N ALA A 529 -15.77 -5.02 14.44
CA ALA A 529 -17.18 -4.77 14.24
C ALA A 529 -17.71 -5.58 13.05
N ASP A 530 -18.72 -6.42 13.27
CA ASP A 530 -19.38 -7.23 12.22
C ASP A 530 -18.41 -8.00 11.31
N GLY A 531 -17.41 -8.68 11.90
CA GLY A 531 -16.40 -9.46 11.17
C GLY A 531 -15.36 -8.60 10.44
N MET A 532 -15.25 -7.31 10.77
CA MET A 532 -14.30 -6.37 10.20
C MET A 532 -13.38 -5.80 11.28
N LEU A 533 -12.08 -5.70 11.01
CA LEU A 533 -11.11 -5.11 11.93
C LEU A 533 -10.96 -3.60 11.72
N ASP A 534 -10.83 -2.85 12.82
CA ASP A 534 -10.41 -1.44 12.80
C ASP A 534 -8.97 -1.34 12.28
N THR A 535 -8.78 -0.53 11.25
CA THR A 535 -7.46 -0.23 10.68
C THR A 535 -6.69 0.83 11.48
N GLY A 536 -7.39 1.59 12.32
CA GLY A 536 -6.88 2.79 12.99
C GLY A 536 -6.82 4.03 12.09
N ASP A 537 -7.23 3.91 10.82
CA ASP A 537 -7.23 5.01 9.87
C ASP A 537 -8.64 5.62 9.74
N LEU A 538 -8.67 6.93 9.50
CA LEU A 538 -9.88 7.68 9.19
C LEU A 538 -10.00 7.89 7.69
N GLY A 539 -11.22 7.83 7.17
CA GLY A 539 -11.49 8.06 5.77
C GLY A 539 -12.96 8.13 5.42
N TYR A 540 -13.25 8.17 4.13
CA TYR A 540 -14.61 8.26 3.60
C TYR A 540 -14.70 7.56 2.24
N PHE A 541 -15.91 7.17 1.87
CA PHE A 541 -16.22 6.76 0.50
C PHE A 541 -16.72 7.93 -0.32
N ASP A 542 -16.33 7.98 -1.59
CA ASP A 542 -17.03 8.82 -2.56
C ASP A 542 -18.29 8.12 -3.12
N VAL A 543 -18.99 8.87 -3.95
CA VAL A 543 -20.25 8.44 -4.60
C VAL A 543 -20.10 7.26 -5.55
N THR A 544 -18.87 6.93 -5.96
CA THR A 544 -18.55 5.81 -6.85
C THR A 544 -17.99 4.62 -6.07
N GLY A 545 -17.95 4.68 -4.73
CA GLY A 545 -17.41 3.64 -3.86
C GLY A 545 -15.88 3.62 -3.79
N ARG A 546 -15.20 4.69 -4.20
CA ARG A 546 -13.76 4.86 -4.01
C ARG A 546 -13.48 5.32 -2.58
N LEU A 547 -12.54 4.65 -1.93
CA LEU A 547 -12.08 4.97 -0.60
C LEU A 547 -11.05 6.09 -0.64
N PHE A 548 -11.15 7.02 0.29
CA PHE A 548 -10.18 8.07 0.56
C PHE A 548 -9.74 7.98 2.01
N ILE A 549 -8.44 8.09 2.23
CA ILE A 549 -7.86 8.05 3.57
C ILE A 549 -7.57 9.49 3.98
N ALA A 550 -8.27 9.96 5.01
CA ALA A 550 -8.17 11.33 5.52
C ALA A 550 -6.94 11.50 6.43
N GLY A 551 -6.58 10.46 7.17
CA GLY A 551 -5.46 10.49 8.09
C GLY A 551 -5.53 9.31 9.06
N ARG A 552 -4.73 9.39 10.13
CA ARG A 552 -4.87 8.51 11.27
C ARG A 552 -5.42 9.29 12.45
N ASP A 553 -6.21 8.61 13.27
CA ASP A 553 -6.75 9.19 14.49
C ASP A 553 -5.63 9.61 15.47
N ASP A 554 -4.55 8.82 15.54
CA ASP A 554 -3.37 9.12 16.36
C ASP A 554 -2.46 10.23 15.80
N GLU A 555 -2.67 10.66 14.55
CA GLU A 555 -1.97 11.78 13.92
C GLU A 555 -2.83 13.07 13.85
N MET A 556 -4.04 13.05 14.42
CA MET A 556 -4.92 14.22 14.45
C MET A 556 -4.30 15.34 15.28
N ILE A 557 -4.24 16.54 14.71
CA ILE A 557 -3.73 17.73 15.36
C ILE A 557 -4.92 18.56 15.82
N ILE A 558 -5.00 18.83 17.13
CA ILE A 558 -6.06 19.67 17.70
C ILE A 558 -5.49 21.08 17.89
N SER A 559 -5.83 21.99 16.97
CA SER A 559 -5.29 23.35 16.94
C SER A 559 -6.42 24.36 17.16
N GLY A 560 -6.52 24.92 18.36
CA GLY A 560 -7.54 25.92 18.71
C GLY A 560 -8.95 25.35 18.74
N GLY A 561 -9.09 24.09 19.17
CA GLY A 561 -10.37 23.37 19.21
C GLY A 561 -10.80 22.72 17.89
N GLU A 562 -10.04 22.91 16.81
CA GLU A 562 -10.32 22.34 15.50
C GLU A 562 -9.47 21.10 15.23
N ASN A 563 -10.10 20.05 14.70
CA ASN A 563 -9.45 18.81 14.31
C ASN A 563 -8.85 18.95 12.91
N VAL A 564 -7.53 18.97 12.82
CA VAL A 564 -6.78 19.12 11.57
C VAL A 564 -5.95 17.89 11.31
N PHE A 565 -6.04 17.34 10.10
CA PHE A 565 -5.19 16.23 9.68
C PHE A 565 -3.96 16.74 8.91
N PRO A 566 -2.77 16.16 9.13
CA PRO A 566 -1.56 16.52 8.39
C PRO A 566 -1.68 16.28 6.88
N ARG A 567 -2.34 15.20 6.49
CA ARG A 567 -2.32 14.68 5.11
C ARG A 567 -2.91 15.65 4.07
N PRO A 568 -4.06 16.32 4.29
CA PRO A 568 -4.51 17.37 3.38
C PRO A 568 -3.44 18.44 3.08
N VAL A 569 -2.66 18.84 4.10
CA VAL A 569 -1.59 19.83 3.96
C VAL A 569 -0.41 19.26 3.17
N GLU A 570 0.02 18.04 3.51
CA GLU A 570 1.07 17.31 2.78
C GLU A 570 0.70 17.16 1.29
N GLU A 571 -0.54 16.76 1.00
CA GLU A 571 -1.04 16.58 -0.37
C GLU A 571 -1.08 17.91 -1.13
N ALA A 572 -1.59 18.98 -0.52
CA ALA A 572 -1.61 20.29 -1.14
C ALA A 572 -0.19 20.74 -1.51
N LEU A 573 0.75 20.62 -0.57
CA LEU A 573 2.15 21.01 -0.75
C LEU A 573 2.87 20.15 -1.78
N SER A 574 2.50 18.87 -1.94
CA SER A 574 3.10 17.98 -2.94
C SER A 574 2.88 18.44 -4.40
N HIS A 575 1.92 19.33 -4.64
CA HIS A 575 1.65 19.92 -5.96
C HIS A 575 2.56 21.11 -6.29
N LEU A 576 3.34 21.64 -5.32
CA LEU A 576 4.33 22.67 -5.60
C LEU A 576 5.52 22.07 -6.36
N PRO A 577 5.85 22.54 -7.58
CA PRO A 577 6.98 22.01 -8.35
C PRO A 577 8.31 22.06 -7.60
N GLN A 578 8.46 23.01 -6.67
CA GLN A 578 9.64 23.21 -5.84
C GLN A 578 9.82 22.14 -4.75
N ILE A 579 8.74 21.44 -4.37
CA ILE A 579 8.75 20.46 -3.28
C ILE A 579 9.02 19.07 -3.85
N SER A 580 9.99 18.40 -3.26
CA SER A 580 10.26 16.97 -3.49
C SER A 580 9.45 16.11 -2.53
N GLU A 581 9.53 16.43 -1.24
CA GLU A 581 8.84 15.71 -0.18
C GLU A 581 8.37 16.65 0.92
N VAL A 582 7.33 16.26 1.63
CA VAL A 582 6.81 17.01 2.77
C VAL A 582 6.25 16.06 3.82
N ALA A 583 6.47 16.40 5.09
CA ALA A 583 5.80 15.79 6.23
C ALA A 583 5.27 16.89 7.15
N VAL A 584 4.05 16.70 7.65
CA VAL A 584 3.41 17.61 8.60
C VAL A 584 3.15 16.85 9.90
N VAL A 585 3.44 17.52 11.01
CA VAL A 585 3.25 17.00 12.38
C VAL A 585 2.62 18.06 13.27
N GLY A 586 1.96 17.61 14.33
CA GLY A 586 1.53 18.49 15.41
C GLY A 586 2.66 18.71 16.39
N VAL A 587 2.89 19.96 16.77
CA VAL A 587 3.79 20.35 17.86
C VAL A 587 3.02 21.16 18.90
N PRO A 588 3.44 21.17 20.18
CA PRO A 588 2.77 21.96 21.21
C PRO A 588 2.67 23.46 20.85
N ASP A 589 1.56 24.07 21.21
CA ASP A 589 1.28 25.50 21.12
C ASP A 589 0.61 25.95 22.43
N ASP A 590 1.13 26.98 23.09
CA ASP A 590 0.60 27.43 24.39
C ASP A 590 -0.81 28.03 24.28
N GLU A 591 -1.17 28.60 23.13
CA GLU A 591 -2.47 29.24 22.90
C GLU A 591 -3.48 28.29 22.23
N PHE A 592 -3.00 27.41 21.33
CA PHE A 592 -3.85 26.57 20.49
C PHE A 592 -3.83 25.09 20.90
N GLY A 593 -3.07 24.72 21.94
CA GLY A 593 -2.81 23.34 22.36
C GLY A 593 -1.78 22.66 21.45
N GLN A 594 -2.07 22.60 20.15
CA GLN A 594 -1.12 22.20 19.12
C GLN A 594 -1.16 23.14 17.92
N ARG A 595 -0.09 23.09 17.13
CA ARG A 595 0.04 23.78 15.84
C ARG A 595 0.74 22.89 14.83
N LEU A 596 0.55 23.19 13.55
CA LEU A 596 1.17 22.43 12.46
C LEU A 596 2.61 22.88 12.22
N ALA A 597 3.52 21.92 12.15
CA ALA A 597 4.89 22.10 11.69
C ALA A 597 5.11 21.30 10.38
N ALA A 598 5.52 22.00 9.32
CA ALA A 598 5.82 21.40 8.03
C ALA A 598 7.33 21.23 7.85
N PHE A 599 7.76 20.02 7.52
CA PHE A 599 9.13 19.67 7.19
C PHE A 599 9.21 19.39 5.69
N VAL A 600 9.98 20.19 4.97
CA VAL A 600 9.95 20.24 3.51
C VAL A 600 11.32 19.95 2.93
N VAL A 601 11.38 19.02 1.97
CA VAL A 601 12.56 18.77 1.13
C VAL A 601 12.34 19.47 -0.20
N LYS A 602 13.22 20.40 -0.54
CA LYS A 602 13.16 21.13 -1.81
C LYS A 602 13.80 20.31 -2.93
N ARG A 603 13.32 20.47 -4.15
CA ARG A 603 14.07 20.06 -5.34
C ARG A 603 15.32 20.93 -5.46
N GLU A 604 16.37 20.37 -6.02
CA GLU A 604 17.64 21.05 -6.22
C GLU A 604 17.44 22.32 -7.06
N GLY A 605 18.06 23.43 -6.63
CA GLY A 605 17.95 24.73 -7.31
C GLY A 605 16.60 25.45 -7.17
N ALA A 606 15.61 24.88 -6.46
CA ALA A 606 14.29 25.50 -6.33
C ALA A 606 14.25 26.63 -5.27
N GLY A 607 13.75 27.80 -5.69
CA GLY A 607 13.43 28.92 -4.81
C GLY A 607 12.09 28.71 -4.11
N LEU A 608 12.11 28.52 -2.78
CA LEU A 608 10.92 28.39 -1.95
C LEU A 608 11.25 28.84 -0.52
N ASP A 609 10.42 29.72 0.05
CA ASP A 609 10.53 30.20 1.43
C ASP A 609 9.29 29.78 2.28
N PRO A 610 9.36 29.94 3.62
CA PRO A 610 8.25 29.59 4.52
C PRO A 610 6.95 30.33 4.24
N ASP A 611 7.00 31.60 3.85
CA ASP A 611 5.81 32.43 3.69
C ASP A 611 5.07 32.12 2.39
N MET A 612 5.79 31.72 1.34
CA MET A 612 5.22 31.12 0.14
C MET A 612 4.43 29.85 0.50
N ILE A 613 4.98 28.97 1.34
CA ILE A 613 4.31 27.75 1.81
C ILE A 613 3.05 28.09 2.61
N ARG A 614 3.15 28.99 3.61
CA ARG A 614 2.00 29.41 4.42
C ARG A 614 0.90 30.01 3.57
N THR A 615 1.28 30.89 2.65
CA THR A 615 0.36 31.57 1.73
C THR A 615 -0.31 30.56 0.81
N TYR A 616 0.46 29.62 0.24
CA TYR A 616 -0.07 28.55 -0.60
C TYR A 616 -1.09 27.66 0.13
N VAL A 617 -0.81 27.26 1.38
CA VAL A 617 -1.74 26.46 2.20
C VAL A 617 -2.97 27.25 2.62
N ARG A 618 -2.78 28.51 3.02
CA ARG A 618 -3.87 29.43 3.38
C ARG A 618 -4.84 29.63 2.22
N HIS A 619 -4.34 29.56 1.00
CA HIS A 619 -5.11 29.65 -0.25
C HIS A 619 -5.67 28.29 -0.73
N ARG A 620 -5.71 27.24 0.09
CA ARG A 620 -6.25 25.93 -0.32
C ARG A 620 -7.01 25.22 0.79
N LEU A 621 -6.59 25.42 2.03
CA LEU A 621 -7.11 24.73 3.19
C LEU A 621 -7.58 25.73 4.25
N SER A 622 -8.23 25.23 5.31
CA SER A 622 -8.69 26.07 6.40
C SER A 622 -7.51 26.84 7.02
N ARG A 623 -7.78 28.01 7.61
CA ARG A 623 -6.77 28.80 8.34
C ARG A 623 -6.05 27.99 9.44
N PHE A 624 -6.73 27.01 10.03
CA PHE A 624 -6.20 26.10 11.05
C PHE A 624 -5.24 25.06 10.46
N SER A 625 -5.27 24.85 9.15
CA SER A 625 -4.38 23.95 8.41
C SER A 625 -3.07 24.62 7.98
N VAL A 626 -2.90 25.92 8.21
CA VAL A 626 -1.68 26.65 7.82
C VAL A 626 -0.55 26.33 8.79
N PRO A 627 0.60 25.78 8.32
CA PRO A 627 1.73 25.50 9.19
C PRO A 627 2.30 26.77 9.84
N ARG A 628 2.43 26.75 11.17
CA ARG A 628 3.10 27.81 11.94
C ARG A 628 4.61 27.66 11.93
N ASP A 629 5.12 26.46 11.71
CA ASP A 629 6.54 26.23 11.41
C ASP A 629 6.71 25.66 10.02
N VAL A 630 7.77 26.09 9.35
CA VAL A 630 8.24 25.50 8.10
C VAL A 630 9.75 25.32 8.22
N THR A 631 10.21 24.09 8.17
CA THR A 631 11.62 23.73 8.27
C THR A 631 12.05 23.04 6.98
N PHE A 632 13.10 23.55 6.34
CA PHE A 632 13.68 22.90 5.17
C PHE A 632 14.73 21.88 5.59
N LEU A 633 14.63 20.67 5.04
CA LEU A 633 15.56 19.56 5.28
C LEU A 633 16.18 19.10 3.96
N SER A 634 17.36 18.49 4.05
CA SER A 634 17.96 17.77 2.91
C SER A 634 17.22 16.47 2.61
N ALA A 635 16.70 15.79 3.63
CA ALA A 635 15.90 14.57 3.50
C ALA A 635 14.97 14.40 4.72
N LEU A 636 13.84 13.71 4.53
CA LEU A 636 12.98 13.29 5.64
C LEU A 636 13.52 12.01 6.30
N PRO A 637 13.42 11.87 7.64
CA PRO A 637 13.84 10.66 8.33
C PRO A 637 12.91 9.49 7.96
N ARG A 638 13.48 8.38 7.51
CA ARG A 638 12.73 7.20 7.04
C ARG A 638 13.22 5.94 7.73
N GLY A 639 12.31 4.98 7.88
CA GLY A 639 12.67 3.60 8.22
C GLY A 639 13.05 2.81 6.97
N GLU A 640 13.48 1.56 7.14
CA GLU A 640 13.92 0.70 6.03
C GLU A 640 12.83 0.33 5.03
N THR A 641 11.56 0.38 5.45
CA THR A 641 10.42 0.21 4.54
C THR A 641 10.15 1.46 3.70
N GLY A 642 10.97 2.50 3.85
CA GLY A 642 10.81 3.79 3.20
C GLY A 642 9.75 4.70 3.84
N LYS A 643 9.05 4.27 4.90
CA LYS A 643 8.04 5.09 5.60
C LYS A 643 8.71 6.23 6.38
N ILE A 644 8.14 7.43 6.31
CA ILE A 644 8.59 8.60 7.09
C ILE A 644 8.34 8.34 8.59
N LEU A 645 9.36 8.56 9.40
CA LEU A 645 9.31 8.41 10.85
C LEU A 645 9.05 9.78 11.51
N LYS A 646 7.80 10.25 11.44
CA LYS A 646 7.37 11.58 11.91
C LYS A 646 7.82 11.94 13.34
N ARG A 647 7.87 10.97 14.26
CA ARG A 647 8.38 11.17 15.63
C ARG A 647 9.81 11.74 15.70
N LEU A 648 10.66 11.37 14.73
CA LEU A 648 12.05 11.84 14.69
C LEU A 648 12.16 13.31 14.25
N LEU A 649 11.08 13.88 13.70
CA LEU A 649 11.00 15.30 13.34
C LEU A 649 10.72 16.18 14.57
N THR A 650 10.07 15.64 15.60
CA THR A 650 9.71 16.36 16.83
C THR A 650 10.71 16.15 17.96
N ASP A 651 11.35 14.97 18.02
CA ASP A 651 12.30 14.61 19.07
C ASP A 651 13.64 15.38 18.97
N ALA A 652 13.91 16.00 17.82
CA ALA A 652 15.11 16.80 17.57
C ALA A 652 14.85 18.30 17.85
N GLY A 653 14.57 18.65 19.11
CA GLY A 653 14.78 20.00 19.64
C GLY A 653 14.04 21.14 18.95
N GLY A 654 12.72 21.03 18.80
CA GLY A 654 11.84 22.17 18.47
C GLY A 654 12.05 22.80 17.07
N PRO A 655 11.08 23.61 16.61
CA PRO A 655 11.19 24.30 15.33
C PRO A 655 12.31 25.35 15.37
N GLY A 656 13.28 25.23 14.46
CA GLY A 656 14.38 26.19 14.31
C GLY A 656 15.80 25.63 14.47
N ARG A 657 15.96 24.36 14.87
CA ARG A 657 17.26 23.66 14.81
C ARG A 657 17.20 22.51 13.80
N PRO A 658 18.20 22.38 12.90
CA PRO A 658 18.30 21.17 12.10
C PRO A 658 18.47 19.96 13.03
N PRO A 659 17.87 18.80 12.70
CA PRO A 659 18.06 17.61 13.50
C PRO A 659 19.55 17.28 13.59
N ALA A 660 20.02 16.97 14.79
CA ALA A 660 21.33 16.36 14.96
C ALA A 660 21.26 14.97 14.33
N ILE A 661 21.68 14.85 13.07
CA ILE A 661 21.91 13.56 12.41
C ILE A 661 23.15 12.96 13.08
N GLY A 662 22.94 12.35 14.24
CA GLY A 662 23.93 11.53 14.91
C GLY A 662 24.11 10.22 14.14
N GLY A 663 25.15 10.16 13.32
CA GLY A 663 25.96 8.96 13.09
C GLY A 663 25.24 7.68 12.65
N LEU A 664 24.61 7.68 11.47
CA LEU A 664 24.60 6.52 10.60
C LEU A 664 25.30 6.95 9.32
N ALA A 665 26.63 6.81 9.32
CA ALA A 665 27.46 7.11 8.18
C ALA A 665 27.04 6.23 7.00
N LEU A 666 26.52 6.86 5.95
CA LEU A 666 26.60 6.31 4.60
C LEU A 666 28.10 6.25 4.25
N PRO A 667 28.66 5.10 3.84
CA PRO A 667 29.97 5.12 3.20
C PRO A 667 29.82 5.93 1.91
N GLY A 668 30.63 6.97 1.77
CA GLY A 668 30.66 7.82 0.59
C GLY A 668 31.08 7.06 -0.68
N PRO A 669 30.96 7.70 -1.85
CA PRO A 669 31.17 7.05 -3.13
C PRO A 669 32.65 6.68 -3.32
N MET A 670 32.88 5.42 -3.69
CA MET A 670 33.95 5.03 -4.62
C MET A 670 33.30 4.39 -5.83
#